data_AF-V4L7N8-F1
#
_entry.id   AF-V4L7N8-F1
#
_cell.length_a   1.000
_cell.length_b   1.000
_cell.length_c   1.000
_cell.angle_alpha   90.00
_cell.angle_beta   90.00
_cell.angle_gamma   90.00
#
_symmetry.space_group_name_H-M   'P 1'
#
loop_
_entity.id
_entity.type
_entity.pdbx_description
1 polymer ?
#
loop_
_entity_poly.entity_id
_entity_poly.type
_entity_poly.pdbx_seq_one_letter_code
_entity_poly.pdbx_strand_id
1 'polypeptide(L)'
;MAARNKVKISFDRSDETIRWSLVPHLSAAFGRKGISVLTDKHDEFSMSIASVLIFSKNYASSKESLDDFLKTIQRRHDKGHVVTTVFCGVSRSNVKANFAKALFEHWTSYQASQWCNALEEIASLPGHEDINFKSDCEFVEKIARDVYEKIFPKERIGVYSRMLPDIENLLCKQQWGVKTIGIWGMPGIGKTTLANAVFDQMSGDYEATCLLQNFHETVQEKGLYRLLQEHFKTLPNQKLKQRVLVVLDDVRNHLDAESFLAGLVSFSPGSLIIITSRDEQVLSQCQVNQAYKVEGLNKREARQLFSWCAFERDVRETNLLTEISMKVIEYANGNPLALRVYGKEMSSHEKPIQKETLFLKLKQAPPHQIMEVVKSSYYALSDNEKNILVYISFFFTGENIECVSKLLQDLGFFPEIGINRLVENSLVTISENRLEMHSMIQAVVREIGRCHQLKISEDPKTSFKCLLGTTDIEAISLDASIFNQGIKISSFGSMYNLRYLKIYYSNPGKHHKALESLSLPYGLRYLCWEHYPLTSLPQDFDPSNLVELDMPYSQLQTLWGGTKNLKMLKRINLRHSQKLLEVNELSEARNLEQVDLRGCKNLQSFPAIRHLQKLRLVHLPSFTKISFPEFPSNVELKFEGSSIKTINMQSLFIDNQLKLLKSEPPEPSSQER
;
A
#
# COMPACT_ATOMS: atom_id res chain seq x y z
N MET A 1 -15.14 22.97 -22.75
CA MET A 1 -14.66 21.57 -22.60
C MET A 1 -14.89 20.68 -23.84
N ALA A 2 -15.77 21.03 -24.79
CA ALA A 2 -16.21 20.12 -25.87
C ALA A 2 -15.22 19.79 -27.00
N ALA A 3 -14.00 20.35 -27.03
CA ALA A 3 -13.05 20.16 -28.13
C ALA A 3 -12.02 19.03 -27.93
N ARG A 4 -11.93 18.42 -26.73
CA ARG A 4 -10.77 17.60 -26.34
C ARG A 4 -10.84 16.10 -26.65
N ASN A 5 -11.93 15.56 -27.23
CA ASN A 5 -12.10 14.11 -27.40
C ASN A 5 -12.63 13.72 -28.80
N LYS A 6 -12.17 14.37 -29.88
CA LYS A 6 -12.64 14.11 -31.26
C LYS A 6 -11.70 13.16 -32.01
N VAL A 7 -12.25 12.04 -32.51
CA VAL A 7 -11.55 11.08 -33.39
C VAL A 7 -12.14 11.16 -34.79
N LYS A 8 -11.28 11.21 -35.82
CA LYS A 8 -11.70 11.05 -37.22
C LYS A 8 -11.56 9.60 -37.64
N ILE A 9 -12.57 9.05 -38.32
CA ILE A 9 -12.45 7.75 -38.99
C ILE A 9 -12.32 8.03 -40.49
N SER A 10 -11.19 7.64 -41.08
CA SER A 10 -10.93 7.78 -42.52
C SER A 10 -11.02 6.41 -43.18
N PHE A 11 -11.82 6.29 -44.23
CA PHE A 11 -12.10 5.05 -44.94
C PHE A 11 -12.56 5.36 -46.37
N ASP A 12 -12.56 4.35 -47.25
CA ASP A 12 -13.14 4.48 -48.58
C ASP A 12 -14.67 4.55 -48.51
N ARG A 13 -15.23 5.72 -48.83
CA ARG A 13 -16.67 5.98 -48.76
C ARG A 13 -17.50 5.17 -49.76
N SER A 14 -16.87 4.60 -50.78
CA SER A 14 -17.52 3.70 -51.73
C SER A 14 -17.66 2.27 -51.19
N ASP A 15 -16.97 1.94 -50.09
CA ASP A 15 -17.09 0.64 -49.42
C ASP A 15 -18.32 0.62 -48.50
N GLU A 16 -19.45 0.15 -49.05
CA GLU A 16 -20.73 0.08 -48.34
C GLU A 16 -20.65 -0.75 -47.05
N THR A 17 -19.86 -1.82 -47.06
CA THR A 17 -19.66 -2.70 -45.91
C THR A 17 -19.03 -1.95 -44.74
N ILE A 18 -17.97 -1.18 -44.99
CA ILE A 18 -17.31 -0.38 -43.95
C ILE A 18 -18.22 0.77 -43.51
N ARG A 19 -18.87 1.44 -44.48
CA ARG A 19 -19.73 2.59 -44.23
C ARG A 19 -20.93 2.27 -43.36
N TRP A 20 -21.60 1.14 -43.61
CA TRP A 20 -22.86 0.79 -42.97
C TRP A 20 -22.72 -0.21 -41.83
N SER A 21 -21.60 -0.93 -41.73
CA SER A 21 -21.32 -1.84 -40.62
C SER A 21 -20.23 -1.30 -39.71
N LEU A 22 -18.96 -1.32 -40.14
CA LEU A 22 -17.83 -1.09 -39.22
C LEU A 22 -17.82 0.32 -38.59
N VAL A 23 -18.06 1.36 -39.39
CA VAL A 23 -17.98 2.77 -38.94
C VAL A 23 -19.05 3.10 -37.87
N PRO A 24 -20.33 2.73 -38.03
CA PRO A 24 -21.34 2.87 -36.98
C PRO A 24 -20.98 2.15 -35.69
N HIS A 25 -20.50 0.89 -35.77
CA HIS A 25 -20.13 0.11 -34.59
C HIS A 25 -18.93 0.72 -33.86
N LEU A 26 -17.89 1.16 -34.60
CA LEU A 26 -16.77 1.91 -34.02
C LEU A 26 -17.22 3.22 -33.41
N SER A 27 -18.13 3.95 -34.06
CA SER A 27 -18.65 5.21 -33.53
C SER A 27 -19.41 5.02 -32.23
N ALA A 28 -20.22 3.96 -32.13
CA ALA A 28 -20.88 3.59 -30.89
C ALA A 28 -19.88 3.18 -29.79
N ALA A 29 -18.86 2.38 -30.13
CA ALA A 29 -17.81 1.98 -29.20
C ALA A 29 -16.98 3.16 -28.69
N PHE A 30 -16.68 4.13 -29.56
CA PHE A 30 -16.05 5.39 -29.16
C PHE A 30 -16.95 6.21 -28.26
N GLY A 31 -18.25 6.31 -28.57
CA GLY A 31 -19.24 6.97 -27.74
C GLY A 31 -19.28 6.41 -26.32
N ARG A 32 -19.30 5.08 -26.17
CA ARG A 32 -19.19 4.39 -24.86
C ARG A 32 -17.89 4.71 -24.11
N LYS A 33 -16.83 5.12 -24.79
CA LYS A 33 -15.56 5.54 -24.16
C LYS A 33 -15.46 7.06 -23.98
N GLY A 34 -16.55 7.81 -24.16
CA GLY A 34 -16.54 9.28 -24.08
C GLY A 34 -15.76 9.97 -25.20
N ILE A 35 -15.58 9.26 -26.33
CA ILE A 35 -14.92 9.76 -27.53
C ILE A 35 -16.00 10.11 -28.57
N SER A 36 -15.94 11.34 -29.06
CA SER A 36 -16.79 11.80 -30.16
C SER A 36 -16.16 11.49 -31.51
N VAL A 37 -16.94 10.99 -32.46
CA VAL A 37 -16.48 10.71 -33.83
C VAL A 37 -16.88 11.83 -34.77
N LEU A 38 -15.92 12.30 -35.56
CA LEU A 38 -16.14 13.21 -36.68
C LEU A 38 -16.35 12.40 -37.95
N THR A 39 -17.57 12.44 -38.49
CA THR A 39 -17.92 11.66 -39.68
C THR A 39 -17.88 12.44 -40.99
N ASP A 40 -17.96 13.79 -41.04
CA ASP A 40 -18.38 14.37 -42.34
C ASP A 40 -18.06 15.82 -42.76
N LYS A 41 -17.15 16.59 -42.12
CA LYS A 41 -16.83 17.94 -42.64
C LYS A 41 -15.33 18.19 -42.82
N HIS A 42 -14.94 18.54 -44.04
CA HIS A 42 -13.58 18.95 -44.44
C HIS A 42 -13.03 20.09 -43.56
N ASP A 43 -13.90 20.94 -43.01
CA ASP A 43 -13.53 22.06 -42.12
C ASP A 43 -13.31 21.67 -40.64
N GLU A 44 -13.77 20.49 -40.19
CA GLU A 44 -13.56 20.02 -38.82
C GLU A 44 -12.30 19.16 -38.66
N PHE A 45 -11.55 18.95 -39.74
CA PHE A 45 -10.32 18.15 -39.75
C PHE A 45 -9.34 18.67 -38.68
N SER A 46 -9.21 19.98 -38.50
CA SER A 46 -8.30 20.60 -37.53
C SER A 46 -8.61 20.32 -36.06
N MET A 47 -9.83 19.86 -35.73
CA MET A 47 -10.28 19.64 -34.36
C MET A 47 -10.08 18.20 -33.84
N SER A 48 -9.73 17.24 -34.70
CA SER A 48 -9.46 15.86 -34.24
C SER A 48 -8.09 15.76 -33.57
N ILE A 49 -7.98 14.92 -32.54
CA ILE A 49 -6.72 14.62 -31.86
C ILE A 49 -6.15 13.25 -32.24
N ALA A 50 -6.98 12.42 -32.87
CA ALA A 50 -6.63 11.10 -33.37
C ALA A 50 -7.36 10.80 -34.68
N SER A 51 -6.75 9.93 -35.49
CA SER A 51 -7.34 9.36 -36.71
C SER A 51 -7.27 7.83 -36.70
N VAL A 52 -8.36 7.19 -37.10
CA VAL A 52 -8.42 5.76 -37.42
C VAL A 52 -8.43 5.62 -38.95
N LEU A 53 -7.37 5.05 -39.50
CA LEU A 53 -7.24 4.79 -40.94
C LEU A 53 -7.67 3.37 -41.23
N ILE A 54 -8.79 3.19 -41.95
CA ILE A 54 -9.33 1.89 -42.32
C ILE A 54 -8.99 1.61 -43.78
N PHE A 55 -8.06 0.68 -44.02
CA PHE A 55 -7.67 0.23 -45.34
C PHE A 55 -8.55 -0.94 -45.80
N SER A 56 -9.17 -0.78 -46.96
CA SER A 56 -9.98 -1.80 -47.65
C SER A 56 -9.51 -1.99 -49.09
N LYS A 57 -10.00 -3.02 -49.77
CA LYS A 57 -9.50 -3.43 -51.10
C LYS A 57 -9.45 -2.30 -52.13
N ASN A 58 -10.37 -1.34 -52.07
CA ASN A 58 -10.52 -0.26 -53.05
C ASN A 58 -9.95 1.09 -52.57
N TYR A 59 -9.35 1.14 -51.38
CA TYR A 59 -8.88 2.39 -50.77
C TYR A 59 -7.92 3.19 -51.67
N ALA A 60 -7.03 2.50 -52.40
CA ALA A 60 -6.06 3.12 -53.33
C ALA A 60 -6.69 3.71 -54.60
N SER A 61 -7.95 3.40 -54.90
CA SER A 61 -8.67 3.96 -56.06
C SER A 61 -9.43 5.25 -55.70
N SER A 62 -9.56 5.57 -54.41
CA SER A 62 -10.33 6.71 -53.92
C SER A 62 -9.44 7.94 -53.66
N LYS A 63 -9.51 8.95 -54.53
CA LYS A 63 -8.75 10.20 -54.39
C LYS A 63 -8.96 10.87 -53.03
N GLU A 64 -10.22 10.96 -52.61
CA GLU A 64 -10.60 11.62 -51.35
C GLU A 64 -9.97 10.90 -50.15
N SER A 65 -9.93 9.56 -50.16
CA SER A 65 -9.33 8.75 -49.10
C SER A 65 -7.81 8.89 -49.04
N LEU A 66 -7.16 9.03 -50.20
CA LEU A 66 -5.71 9.23 -50.32
C LEU A 66 -5.27 10.65 -49.93
N ASP A 67 -6.07 11.67 -50.27
CA ASP A 67 -5.83 13.05 -49.84
C ASP A 67 -6.00 13.17 -48.31
N ASP A 68 -7.04 12.54 -47.74
CA ASP A 68 -7.24 12.48 -46.29
C ASP A 68 -6.14 11.70 -45.56
N PHE A 69 -5.63 10.64 -46.20
CA PHE A 69 -4.49 9.88 -45.72
C PHE A 69 -3.26 10.78 -45.61
N LEU A 70 -2.84 11.44 -46.70
CA LEU A 70 -1.68 12.34 -46.67
C LEU A 70 -1.79 13.45 -45.62
N LYS A 71 -2.96 14.09 -45.53
CA LYS A 71 -3.20 15.13 -44.51
C LYS A 71 -3.05 14.57 -43.09
N THR A 72 -3.45 13.33 -42.85
CA THR A 72 -3.29 12.66 -41.54
C THR A 72 -1.82 12.41 -41.22
N ILE A 73 -1.03 12.00 -42.21
CA ILE A 73 0.42 11.78 -42.07
C ILE A 73 1.16 13.08 -41.80
N GLN A 74 0.83 14.12 -42.54
CA GLN A 74 1.41 15.44 -42.31
C GLN A 74 1.12 15.93 -40.88
N ARG A 75 -0.10 15.75 -40.37
CA ARG A 75 -0.44 16.12 -38.98
C ARG A 75 0.25 15.26 -37.93
N ARG A 76 0.49 13.98 -38.22
CA ARG A 76 1.27 13.10 -37.34
C ARG A 76 2.67 13.66 -37.15
N HIS A 77 3.32 14.07 -38.25
CA HIS A 77 4.65 14.67 -38.23
C HIS A 77 4.66 16.05 -37.57
N ASP A 78 3.72 16.93 -37.94
CA ASP A 78 3.73 18.34 -37.52
C ASP A 78 3.19 18.57 -36.10
N LYS A 79 2.23 17.76 -35.65
CA LYS A 79 1.44 18.01 -34.43
C LYS A 79 1.39 16.82 -33.47
N GLY A 80 2.14 15.76 -33.73
CA GLY A 80 2.09 14.54 -32.92
C GLY A 80 0.73 13.85 -32.95
N HIS A 81 -0.04 14.02 -34.04
CA HIS A 81 -1.39 13.48 -34.18
C HIS A 81 -1.40 11.95 -34.05
N VAL A 82 -2.27 11.42 -33.20
CA VAL A 82 -2.34 9.98 -32.94
C VAL A 82 -2.98 9.26 -34.13
N VAL A 83 -2.36 8.20 -34.63
CA VAL A 83 -2.87 7.42 -35.77
C VAL A 83 -2.94 5.95 -35.41
N THR A 84 -4.09 5.32 -35.69
CA THR A 84 -4.29 3.88 -35.60
C THR A 84 -4.71 3.33 -36.95
N THR A 85 -4.06 2.25 -37.37
CA THR A 85 -4.32 1.59 -38.65
C THR A 85 -5.19 0.35 -38.44
N VAL A 86 -6.17 0.18 -39.33
CA VAL A 86 -7.08 -0.97 -39.35
C VAL A 86 -7.08 -1.52 -40.78
N PHE A 87 -6.73 -2.79 -40.93
CA PHE A 87 -6.67 -3.49 -42.22
C PHE A 87 -7.86 -4.45 -42.31
N CYS A 88 -8.82 -4.13 -43.17
CA CYS A 88 -10.12 -4.81 -43.27
C CYS A 88 -10.25 -5.54 -44.62
N GLY A 89 -10.31 -6.87 -44.58
CA GLY A 89 -10.37 -7.70 -45.79
C GLY A 89 -9.10 -7.64 -46.66
N VAL A 90 -8.02 -7.04 -46.13
CA VAL A 90 -6.71 -6.92 -46.76
C VAL A 90 -5.64 -7.18 -45.72
N SER A 91 -4.52 -7.77 -46.14
CA SER A 91 -3.36 -7.92 -45.26
C SER A 91 -2.45 -6.72 -45.34
N ARG A 92 -1.63 -6.48 -44.30
CA ARG A 92 -0.61 -5.41 -44.33
C ARG A 92 0.34 -5.54 -45.51
N SER A 93 0.75 -6.77 -45.81
CA SER A 93 1.62 -7.09 -46.95
C SER A 93 0.94 -6.80 -48.28
N ASN A 94 -0.37 -7.10 -48.39
CA ASN A 94 -1.16 -6.79 -49.59
C ASN A 94 -1.29 -5.28 -49.78
N VAL A 95 -1.48 -4.50 -48.71
CA VAL A 95 -1.51 -3.03 -48.81
C VAL A 95 -0.17 -2.49 -49.31
N LYS A 96 0.97 -3.02 -48.82
CA LYS A 96 2.29 -2.59 -49.32
C LYS A 96 2.52 -2.91 -50.80
N ALA A 97 2.17 -4.11 -51.25
CA ALA A 97 2.48 -4.56 -52.62
C ALA A 97 1.41 -4.15 -53.65
N ASN A 98 0.13 -4.42 -53.38
CA ASN A 98 -0.94 -4.25 -54.36
C ASN A 98 -1.41 -2.80 -54.48
N PHE A 99 -1.40 -2.02 -53.39
CA PHE A 99 -1.77 -0.60 -53.50
C PHE A 99 -0.69 0.16 -54.25
N ALA A 100 0.60 -0.13 -54.02
CA ALA A 100 1.67 0.49 -54.80
C ALA A 100 1.44 0.33 -56.31
N LYS A 101 1.10 -0.89 -56.75
CA LYS A 101 0.77 -1.16 -58.14
C LYS A 101 -0.46 -0.36 -58.63
N ALA A 102 -1.56 -0.40 -57.88
CA ALA A 102 -2.79 0.33 -58.21
C ALA A 102 -2.58 1.86 -58.26
N LEU A 103 -1.69 2.40 -57.41
CA LEU A 103 -1.40 3.83 -57.37
C LEU A 103 -0.66 4.28 -58.63
N PHE A 104 0.29 3.49 -59.13
CA PHE A 104 1.00 3.79 -60.38
C PHE A 104 0.14 3.57 -61.64
N GLU A 105 -0.92 2.75 -61.55
CA GLU A 105 -1.88 2.54 -62.64
C GLU A 105 -2.89 3.69 -62.77
N HIS A 106 -3.30 4.30 -61.64
CA HIS A 106 -4.40 5.28 -61.62
C HIS A 106 -3.97 6.75 -61.48
N TRP A 107 -2.70 7.03 -61.17
CA TRP A 107 -2.26 8.37 -60.78
C TRP A 107 -0.91 8.77 -61.35
N THR A 108 -0.57 10.06 -61.24
CA THR A 108 0.72 10.57 -61.72
C THR A 108 1.89 9.99 -60.93
N SER A 109 3.04 9.81 -61.57
CA SER A 109 4.23 9.20 -60.92
C SER A 109 4.66 9.94 -59.65
N TYR A 110 4.49 11.27 -59.62
CA TYR A 110 4.78 12.12 -58.48
C TYR A 110 3.84 11.84 -57.29
N GLN A 111 2.52 11.81 -57.52
CA GLN A 111 1.52 11.54 -56.47
C GLN A 111 1.61 10.10 -55.96
N ALA A 112 1.75 9.13 -56.88
CA ALA A 112 1.92 7.72 -56.54
C ALA A 112 3.15 7.51 -55.65
N SER A 113 4.27 8.17 -55.95
CA SER A 113 5.50 8.10 -55.14
C SER A 113 5.29 8.63 -53.71
N GLN A 114 4.62 9.78 -53.56
CA GLN A 114 4.32 10.33 -52.23
C GLN A 114 3.44 9.40 -51.38
N TRP A 115 2.41 8.81 -51.99
CA TRP A 115 1.53 7.86 -51.30
C TRP A 115 2.22 6.56 -50.94
N CYS A 116 3.05 6.00 -51.83
CA CYS A 116 3.83 4.79 -51.56
C CYS A 116 4.74 4.97 -50.34
N ASN A 117 5.48 6.09 -50.26
CA ASN A 117 6.36 6.37 -49.13
C ASN A 117 5.58 6.49 -47.80
N ALA A 118 4.45 7.19 -47.83
CA ALA A 118 3.60 7.35 -46.64
C ALA A 118 2.93 6.01 -46.22
N LEU A 119 2.52 5.19 -47.18
CA LEU A 119 1.98 3.85 -46.91
C LEU A 119 3.03 2.93 -46.31
N GLU A 120 4.28 2.99 -46.77
CA GLU A 120 5.38 2.20 -46.22
C GLU A 120 5.64 2.54 -44.75
N GLU A 121 5.67 3.84 -44.42
CA GLU A 121 5.76 4.33 -43.04
C GLU A 121 4.60 3.80 -42.19
N ILE A 122 3.37 3.99 -42.64
CA ILE A 122 2.16 3.66 -41.87
C ILE A 122 1.94 2.16 -41.69
N ALA A 123 2.22 1.37 -42.73
CA ALA A 123 2.07 -0.08 -42.68
C ALA A 123 3.17 -0.74 -41.84
N SER A 124 4.25 -0.01 -41.51
CA SER A 124 5.26 -0.47 -40.54
C SER A 124 4.78 -0.35 -39.08
N LEU A 125 3.74 0.44 -38.81
CA LEU A 125 3.26 0.68 -37.46
C LEU A 125 2.40 -0.48 -36.91
N PRO A 126 2.35 -0.65 -35.59
CA PRO A 126 1.36 -1.52 -34.95
C PRO A 126 -0.07 -1.06 -35.29
N GLY A 127 -0.90 -1.99 -35.75
CA GLY A 127 -2.30 -1.77 -36.10
C GLY A 127 -3.15 -3.02 -35.91
N HIS A 128 -4.40 -2.97 -36.34
CA HIS A 128 -5.35 -4.08 -36.26
C HIS A 128 -5.59 -4.66 -37.63
N GLU A 129 -5.69 -5.98 -37.73
CA GLU A 129 -5.85 -6.68 -39.01
C GLU A 129 -6.94 -7.74 -38.86
N ASP A 130 -7.95 -7.68 -39.73
CA ASP A 130 -8.98 -8.70 -39.89
C ASP A 130 -9.12 -9.05 -41.38
N ILE A 131 -8.50 -10.16 -41.76
CA ILE A 131 -8.45 -10.66 -43.14
C ILE A 131 -9.81 -11.23 -43.57
N ASN A 132 -10.60 -11.77 -42.63
CA ASN A 132 -11.86 -12.43 -42.93
C ASN A 132 -13.06 -11.48 -42.92
N PHE A 133 -12.83 -10.21 -42.56
CA PHE A 133 -13.86 -9.18 -42.44
C PHE A 133 -15.10 -9.69 -41.69
N LYS A 134 -14.86 -10.31 -40.54
CA LYS A 134 -15.96 -10.71 -39.65
C LYS A 134 -16.31 -9.49 -38.83
N SER A 135 -17.56 -9.04 -38.92
CA SER A 135 -18.10 -8.01 -38.03
C SER A 135 -18.14 -8.58 -36.60
N ASP A 136 -16.99 -8.57 -35.92
CA ASP A 136 -16.83 -9.09 -34.58
C ASP A 136 -16.82 -7.93 -33.58
N CYS A 137 -17.75 -7.97 -32.64
CA CYS A 137 -17.83 -6.99 -31.55
C CYS A 137 -16.51 -6.92 -30.76
N GLU A 138 -15.80 -8.04 -30.62
CA GLU A 138 -14.50 -8.07 -29.95
C GLU A 138 -13.44 -7.24 -30.68
N PHE A 139 -13.44 -7.28 -32.02
CA PHE A 139 -12.50 -6.52 -32.85
C PHE A 139 -12.75 -5.02 -32.75
N VAL A 140 -14.03 -4.60 -32.80
CA VAL A 140 -14.43 -3.20 -32.65
C VAL A 140 -14.04 -2.66 -31.28
N GLU A 141 -14.31 -3.41 -30.21
CA GLU A 141 -13.95 -3.01 -28.84
C GLU A 141 -12.43 -2.95 -28.65
N LYS A 142 -11.67 -3.86 -29.28
CA LYS A 142 -10.21 -3.84 -29.27
C LYS A 142 -9.65 -2.58 -29.93
N ILE A 143 -10.18 -2.16 -31.09
CA ILE A 143 -9.78 -0.91 -31.76
C ILE A 143 -10.13 0.29 -30.90
N ALA A 144 -11.36 0.34 -30.37
CA ALA A 144 -11.81 1.45 -29.54
C ALA A 144 -10.94 1.62 -28.28
N ARG A 145 -10.54 0.49 -27.66
CA ARG A 145 -9.63 0.46 -26.52
C ARG A 145 -8.24 0.98 -26.88
N ASP A 146 -7.63 0.48 -27.95
CA ASP A 146 -6.30 0.89 -28.40
C ASP A 146 -6.24 2.40 -28.72
N VAL A 147 -7.24 2.91 -29.44
CA VAL A 147 -7.33 4.34 -29.76
C VAL A 147 -7.52 5.17 -28.49
N TYR A 148 -8.38 4.74 -27.55
CA TYR A 148 -8.55 5.43 -26.28
C TYR A 148 -7.24 5.49 -25.49
N GLU A 149 -6.52 4.38 -25.37
CA GLU A 149 -5.24 4.30 -24.64
C GLU A 149 -4.16 5.18 -25.27
N LYS A 150 -4.13 5.32 -26.60
CA LYS A 150 -3.20 6.21 -27.30
C LYS A 150 -3.55 7.69 -27.10
N ILE A 151 -4.84 8.04 -26.99
CA ILE A 151 -5.31 9.41 -26.81
C ILE A 151 -5.16 9.88 -25.36
N PHE A 152 -5.49 9.00 -24.41
CA PHE A 152 -5.51 9.30 -22.97
C PHE A 152 -4.52 8.42 -22.21
N PRO A 153 -3.21 8.50 -22.55
CA PRO A 153 -2.22 7.55 -22.08
C PRO A 153 -1.96 7.62 -20.57
N LYS A 154 -2.47 8.63 -19.85
CA LYS A 154 -2.24 8.82 -18.41
C LYS A 154 -3.45 8.45 -17.55
N GLU A 155 -4.65 8.52 -18.10
CA GLU A 155 -5.87 8.68 -17.30
C GLU A 155 -6.48 7.36 -16.89
N ARG A 156 -6.28 6.30 -17.68
CA ARG A 156 -6.95 4.99 -17.47
C ARG A 156 -6.03 3.78 -17.72
N ILE A 157 -4.71 3.95 -17.59
CA ILE A 157 -3.76 2.82 -17.60
C ILE A 157 -4.23 1.77 -16.58
N GLY A 158 -4.34 0.51 -17.02
CA GLY A 158 -4.76 -0.62 -16.18
C GLY A 158 -6.27 -0.71 -15.90
N VAL A 159 -7.03 0.37 -16.13
CA VAL A 159 -8.47 0.41 -15.83
C VAL A 159 -9.26 -0.39 -16.85
N TYR A 160 -9.16 -0.05 -18.14
CA TYR A 160 -9.93 -0.71 -19.20
C TYR A 160 -9.44 -2.11 -19.55
N SER A 161 -8.15 -2.37 -19.37
CA SER A 161 -7.53 -3.64 -19.72
C SER A 161 -7.79 -4.74 -18.69
N ARG A 162 -7.98 -4.38 -17.41
CA ARG A 162 -8.05 -5.34 -16.30
C ARG A 162 -9.21 -5.06 -15.34
N MET A 163 -9.21 -3.89 -14.71
CA MET A 163 -10.15 -3.61 -13.61
C MET A 163 -11.61 -3.55 -14.08
N LEU A 164 -11.87 -3.00 -15.26
CA LEU A 164 -13.22 -2.88 -15.78
C LEU A 164 -13.82 -4.25 -16.16
N PRO A 165 -13.10 -5.15 -16.86
CA PRO A 165 -13.52 -6.54 -17.02
C PRO A 165 -13.82 -7.26 -15.69
N ASP A 166 -13.05 -6.99 -14.63
CA ASP A 166 -13.34 -7.56 -13.30
C ASP A 166 -14.70 -7.08 -12.77
N ILE A 167 -15.00 -5.79 -12.90
CA ILE A 167 -16.29 -5.21 -12.51
C ILE A 167 -17.44 -5.79 -13.35
N GLU A 168 -17.27 -5.90 -14.67
CA GLU A 168 -18.27 -6.52 -15.55
C GLU A 168 -18.57 -7.97 -15.13
N ASN A 169 -17.53 -8.74 -14.82
CA ASN A 169 -17.69 -10.11 -14.33
C ASN A 169 -18.43 -10.16 -12.98
N LEU A 170 -18.13 -9.22 -12.06
CA LEU A 170 -18.86 -9.12 -10.79
C LEU A 170 -20.34 -8.77 -11.02
N LEU A 171 -20.65 -7.87 -11.95
CA LEU A 171 -22.03 -7.55 -12.34
C LEU A 171 -22.76 -8.75 -12.93
N CYS A 172 -22.10 -9.56 -13.75
CA CYS A 172 -22.68 -10.77 -14.35
C CYS A 172 -23.04 -11.84 -13.30
N LYS A 173 -22.31 -11.90 -12.18
CA LYS A 173 -22.57 -12.85 -11.08
C LYS A 173 -23.74 -12.45 -10.19
N GLN A 174 -24.16 -11.18 -10.22
CA GLN A 174 -25.27 -10.71 -9.41
C GLN A 174 -26.62 -11.15 -9.99
N GLN A 175 -27.56 -11.50 -9.09
CA GLN A 175 -28.92 -11.87 -9.46
C GLN A 175 -29.65 -10.73 -10.20
N TRP A 176 -30.71 -11.10 -10.92
CA TRP A 176 -31.58 -10.12 -11.55
C TRP A 176 -32.29 -9.26 -10.49
N GLY A 177 -32.17 -7.94 -10.61
CA GLY A 177 -32.64 -7.00 -9.59
C GLY A 177 -31.88 -5.69 -9.65
N VAL A 178 -31.82 -4.97 -8.53
CA VAL A 178 -30.96 -3.79 -8.38
C VAL A 178 -29.56 -4.31 -8.03
N LYS A 179 -28.59 -4.02 -8.89
CA LYS A 179 -27.20 -4.42 -8.69
C LYS A 179 -26.47 -3.32 -7.94
N THR A 180 -25.65 -3.69 -6.97
CA THR A 180 -24.84 -2.74 -6.22
C THR A 180 -23.39 -3.22 -6.12
N ILE A 181 -22.44 -2.32 -6.37
CA ILE A 181 -21.00 -2.57 -6.27
C ILE A 181 -20.36 -1.52 -5.38
N GLY A 182 -19.66 -1.98 -4.34
CA GLY A 182 -18.77 -1.15 -3.54
C GLY A 182 -17.34 -1.23 -4.07
N ILE A 183 -16.72 -0.11 -4.42
CA ILE A 183 -15.31 -0.04 -4.85
C ILE A 183 -14.49 0.57 -3.71
N TRP A 184 -13.53 -0.17 -3.17
CA TRP A 184 -12.71 0.32 -2.06
C TRP A 184 -11.21 0.07 -2.22
N GLY A 185 -10.42 0.64 -1.31
CA GLY A 185 -8.98 0.53 -1.32
C GLY A 185 -8.29 1.80 -0.86
N MET A 186 -6.95 1.74 -0.87
CA MET A 186 -6.07 2.77 -0.33
C MET A 186 -6.28 4.17 -0.96
N PRO A 187 -5.97 5.26 -0.24
CA PRO A 187 -6.00 6.60 -0.82
C PRO A 187 -5.10 6.73 -2.08
N GLY A 188 -5.61 7.41 -3.11
CA GLY A 188 -4.88 7.62 -4.38
C GLY A 188 -4.78 6.41 -5.33
N ILE A 189 -5.37 5.25 -4.96
CA ILE A 189 -5.23 4.01 -5.76
C ILE A 189 -6.01 4.01 -7.09
N GLY A 190 -6.96 4.92 -7.28
CA GLY A 190 -7.73 5.05 -8.52
C GLY A 190 -9.21 4.64 -8.46
N LYS A 191 -9.82 4.57 -7.26
CA LYS A 191 -11.25 4.23 -7.09
C LYS A 191 -12.19 5.11 -7.91
N THR A 192 -12.10 6.43 -7.76
CA THR A 192 -12.87 7.41 -8.52
C THR A 192 -12.66 7.26 -10.02
N THR A 193 -11.41 7.00 -10.45
CA THR A 193 -11.08 6.78 -11.86
C THR A 193 -11.78 5.54 -12.41
N LEU A 194 -11.81 4.44 -11.64
CA LEU A 194 -12.50 3.21 -12.02
C LEU A 194 -14.02 3.41 -12.09
N ALA A 195 -14.61 4.05 -11.07
CA ALA A 195 -16.05 4.35 -11.06
C ALA A 195 -16.47 5.24 -12.24
N ASN A 196 -15.69 6.27 -12.56
CA ASN A 196 -15.93 7.10 -13.74
C ASN A 196 -15.79 6.32 -15.04
N ALA A 197 -14.83 5.39 -15.15
CA ALA A 197 -14.67 4.57 -16.35
C ALA A 197 -15.87 3.63 -16.56
N VAL A 198 -16.40 3.05 -15.48
CA VAL A 198 -17.63 2.24 -15.53
C VAL A 198 -18.83 3.11 -15.91
N PHE A 199 -18.96 4.30 -15.32
CA PHE A 199 -20.02 5.24 -15.65
C PHE A 199 -20.01 5.62 -17.12
N ASP A 200 -18.86 6.03 -17.66
CA ASP A 200 -18.72 6.39 -19.06
C ASP A 200 -19.10 5.22 -19.98
N GLN A 201 -18.62 4.01 -19.65
CA GLN A 201 -18.86 2.82 -20.46
C GLN A 201 -20.32 2.37 -20.50
N MET A 202 -21.01 2.45 -19.35
CA MET A 202 -22.33 1.84 -19.19
C MET A 202 -23.48 2.84 -19.23
N SER A 203 -23.22 4.15 -19.07
CA SER A 203 -24.27 5.19 -18.98
C SER A 203 -25.29 5.15 -20.12
N GLY A 204 -24.87 4.82 -21.34
CA GLY A 204 -25.74 4.73 -22.51
C GLY A 204 -26.79 3.62 -22.45
N ASP A 205 -26.61 2.64 -21.57
CA ASP A 205 -27.55 1.52 -21.39
C ASP A 205 -28.63 1.81 -20.34
N TYR A 206 -28.67 3.01 -19.76
CA TYR A 206 -29.61 3.37 -18.68
C TYR A 206 -30.46 4.58 -19.07
N GLU A 207 -31.68 4.62 -18.55
CA GLU A 207 -32.66 5.66 -18.85
C GLU A 207 -32.41 6.95 -18.07
N ALA A 208 -31.82 6.82 -16.88
CA ALA A 208 -31.33 7.95 -16.10
C ALA A 208 -29.98 7.62 -15.46
N THR A 209 -29.10 8.62 -15.36
CA THR A 209 -27.76 8.46 -14.81
C THR A 209 -27.43 9.58 -13.84
N CYS A 210 -26.69 9.27 -12.78
CA CYS A 210 -26.30 10.21 -11.75
C CYS A 210 -24.88 9.89 -11.29
N LEU A 211 -23.97 10.86 -11.38
CA LEU A 211 -22.60 10.77 -10.89
C LEU A 211 -22.37 11.90 -9.87
N LEU A 212 -22.25 11.52 -8.61
CA LEU A 212 -21.96 12.45 -7.51
C LEU A 212 -20.50 12.29 -7.09
N GLN A 213 -19.66 13.20 -7.59
CA GLN A 213 -18.25 13.29 -7.21
C GLN A 213 -18.13 13.89 -5.79
N ASN A 214 -17.18 13.38 -5.00
CA ASN A 214 -16.93 13.83 -3.62
C ASN A 214 -18.24 13.95 -2.79
N PHE A 215 -19.03 12.87 -2.77
CA PHE A 215 -20.35 12.82 -2.15
C PHE A 215 -20.33 13.33 -0.70
N HIS A 216 -19.39 12.87 0.12
CA HIS A 216 -19.28 13.29 1.51
C HIS A 216 -19.11 14.80 1.68
N GLU A 217 -18.19 15.40 0.92
CA GLU A 217 -17.92 16.85 0.98
C GLU A 217 -19.13 17.64 0.48
N THR A 218 -19.74 17.19 -0.62
CA THR A 218 -20.92 17.84 -1.20
C THR A 218 -22.13 17.79 -0.26
N VAL A 219 -22.31 16.69 0.48
CA VAL A 219 -23.36 16.56 1.50
C VAL A 219 -23.13 17.54 2.65
N GLN A 220 -21.89 17.70 3.12
CA GLN A 220 -21.56 18.66 4.17
C GLN A 220 -21.78 20.12 3.73
N GLU A 221 -21.45 20.45 2.48
CA GLU A 221 -21.59 21.81 1.94
C GLU A 221 -23.03 22.19 1.61
N LYS A 222 -23.77 21.32 0.92
CA LYS A 222 -25.08 21.63 0.34
C LYS A 222 -26.26 21.03 1.09
N GLY A 223 -26.03 19.97 1.87
CA GLY A 223 -27.07 19.13 2.47
C GLY A 223 -27.70 18.14 1.48
N LEU A 224 -28.11 16.98 2.01
CA LEU A 224 -28.70 15.87 1.24
C LEU A 224 -29.94 16.29 0.43
N TYR A 225 -30.83 17.07 1.03
CA TYR A 225 -32.10 17.47 0.39
C TYR A 225 -31.88 18.31 -0.88
N ARG A 226 -30.95 19.26 -0.83
CA ARG A 226 -30.62 20.12 -1.98
C ARG A 226 -30.00 19.31 -3.11
N LEU A 227 -29.17 18.32 -2.78
CA LEU A 227 -28.56 17.42 -3.76
C LEU A 227 -29.60 16.61 -4.55
N LEU A 228 -30.60 16.08 -3.85
CA LEU A 228 -31.72 15.36 -4.47
C LEU A 228 -32.51 16.26 -5.44
N GLN A 229 -32.79 17.50 -5.04
CA GLN A 229 -33.49 18.47 -5.88
C GLN A 229 -32.71 18.83 -7.16
N GLU A 230 -31.40 19.05 -7.04
CA GLU A 230 -30.54 19.41 -8.18
C GLU A 230 -30.49 18.32 -9.26
N HIS A 231 -30.51 17.04 -8.86
CA HIS A 231 -30.26 15.93 -9.79
C HIS A 231 -31.53 15.31 -10.36
N PHE A 232 -32.63 15.28 -9.60
CA PHE A 232 -33.83 14.56 -10.02
C PHE A 232 -35.06 15.46 -10.21
N LYS A 233 -34.99 16.77 -9.89
CA LYS A 233 -36.03 17.81 -10.06
C LYS A 233 -37.43 17.48 -9.52
N THR A 234 -37.62 16.29 -8.94
CA THR A 234 -38.90 15.72 -8.54
C THR A 234 -38.93 15.60 -7.02
N LEU A 235 -40.05 16.01 -6.44
CA LEU A 235 -40.36 15.79 -5.03
C LEU A 235 -40.35 14.28 -4.71
N PRO A 236 -40.07 13.90 -3.45
CA PRO A 236 -40.20 12.51 -3.03
C PRO A 236 -41.62 12.02 -3.33
N ASN A 237 -41.75 10.83 -3.93
CA ASN A 237 -42.98 10.08 -4.25
C ASN A 237 -43.37 9.90 -5.75
N GLN A 238 -42.51 10.22 -6.72
CA GLN A 238 -42.69 9.67 -8.08
C GLN A 238 -41.85 8.40 -8.25
N LYS A 239 -42.50 7.26 -8.49
CA LYS A 239 -41.82 6.00 -8.83
C LYS A 239 -41.09 6.18 -10.15
N LEU A 240 -39.77 6.31 -10.11
CA LEU A 240 -38.94 6.17 -11.30
C LEU A 240 -38.99 4.70 -11.73
N LYS A 241 -39.93 4.33 -12.61
CA LYS A 241 -39.96 3.01 -13.28
C LYS A 241 -38.86 2.88 -14.33
N GLN A 242 -37.69 3.46 -14.07
CA GLN A 242 -36.61 3.61 -15.02
C GLN A 242 -35.39 2.85 -14.52
N ARG A 243 -34.65 2.26 -15.46
CA ARG A 243 -33.32 1.71 -15.16
C ARG A 243 -32.36 2.86 -14.92
N VAL A 244 -31.76 2.91 -13.73
CA VAL A 244 -30.82 3.99 -13.39
C VAL A 244 -29.40 3.48 -13.13
N LEU A 245 -28.43 4.33 -13.46
CA LEU A 245 -27.03 4.16 -13.07
C LEU A 245 -26.65 5.29 -12.09
N VAL A 246 -26.38 4.94 -10.83
CA VAL A 246 -25.99 5.90 -9.79
C VAL A 246 -24.58 5.61 -9.32
N VAL A 247 -23.74 6.64 -9.25
CA VAL A 247 -22.38 6.56 -8.69
C VAL A 247 -22.26 7.57 -7.54
N LEU A 248 -21.97 7.06 -6.34
CA LEU A 248 -21.68 7.85 -5.15
C LEU A 248 -20.18 7.73 -4.85
N ASP A 249 -19.42 8.80 -5.12
CA ASP A 249 -17.97 8.79 -4.96
C ASP A 249 -17.51 9.33 -3.59
N ASP A 250 -16.53 8.69 -2.96
CA ASP A 250 -15.96 9.03 -1.65
C ASP A 250 -17.00 9.08 -0.51
N VAL A 251 -17.83 8.04 -0.41
CA VAL A 251 -18.77 7.87 0.70
C VAL A 251 -18.00 7.51 1.98
N ARG A 252 -18.16 8.34 3.03
CA ARG A 252 -17.53 8.14 4.35
C ARG A 252 -18.53 7.77 5.46
N ASN A 253 -19.82 7.88 5.18
CA ASN A 253 -20.91 7.58 6.12
C ASN A 253 -22.03 6.86 5.36
N HIS A 254 -22.38 5.65 5.79
CA HIS A 254 -23.41 4.85 5.14
C HIS A 254 -24.80 5.49 5.26
N LEU A 255 -25.10 6.16 6.38
CA LEU A 255 -26.41 6.79 6.61
C LEU A 255 -26.72 7.89 5.59
N ASP A 256 -25.69 8.64 5.17
CA ASP A 256 -25.85 9.67 4.15
C ASP A 256 -26.17 9.04 2.79
N ALA A 257 -25.48 7.95 2.44
CA ALA A 257 -25.73 7.21 1.21
C ALA A 257 -27.11 6.54 1.21
N GLU A 258 -27.49 5.86 2.29
CA GLU A 258 -28.81 5.25 2.46
C GLU A 258 -29.92 6.29 2.37
N SER A 259 -29.77 7.43 3.06
CA SER A 259 -30.76 8.52 3.02
C SER A 259 -30.91 9.10 1.61
N PHE A 260 -29.79 9.28 0.90
CA PHE A 260 -29.81 9.72 -0.49
C PHE A 260 -30.53 8.71 -1.40
N LEU A 261 -30.15 7.43 -1.33
CA LEU A 261 -30.74 6.37 -2.16
C LEU A 261 -32.22 6.11 -1.82
N ALA A 262 -32.61 6.21 -0.55
CA ALA A 262 -34.01 6.11 -0.12
C ALA A 262 -34.84 7.27 -0.69
N GLY A 263 -34.25 8.46 -0.83
CA GLY A 263 -34.86 9.60 -1.50
C GLY A 263 -35.17 9.38 -2.98
N LEU A 264 -34.52 8.40 -3.64
CA LEU A 264 -34.68 8.11 -5.07
C LEU A 264 -35.81 7.12 -5.42
N VAL A 265 -36.55 6.60 -4.43
CA VAL A 265 -37.76 5.72 -4.48
C VAL A 265 -37.89 4.73 -5.68
N SER A 266 -37.76 3.44 -5.33
CA SER A 266 -37.96 2.20 -6.13
C SER A 266 -37.27 2.15 -7.49
N PHE A 267 -35.99 1.78 -7.46
CA PHE A 267 -35.23 1.38 -8.65
C PHE A 267 -35.92 0.24 -9.41
N SER A 268 -35.97 0.32 -10.74
CA SER A 268 -36.43 -0.82 -11.53
C SER A 268 -35.38 -1.94 -11.49
N PRO A 269 -35.80 -3.21 -11.65
CA PRO A 269 -34.87 -4.29 -11.93
C PRO A 269 -33.96 -3.93 -13.12
N GLY A 270 -32.67 -4.25 -13.00
CA GLY A 270 -31.63 -3.85 -13.95
C GLY A 270 -30.93 -2.52 -13.64
N SER A 271 -31.30 -1.81 -12.57
CA SER A 271 -30.56 -0.62 -12.11
C SER A 271 -29.21 -1.00 -11.48
N LEU A 272 -28.24 -0.09 -11.55
CA LEU A 272 -26.89 -0.26 -11.01
C LEU A 272 -26.52 0.91 -10.11
N ILE A 273 -26.08 0.60 -8.89
CA ILE A 273 -25.53 1.55 -7.93
C ILE A 273 -24.06 1.22 -7.67
N ILE A 274 -23.19 2.21 -7.81
CA ILE A 274 -21.76 2.09 -7.52
C ILE A 274 -21.45 3.04 -6.37
N ILE A 275 -20.82 2.52 -5.33
CA ILE A 275 -20.39 3.31 -4.18
C ILE A 275 -18.87 3.19 -4.08
N THR A 276 -18.14 4.31 -4.05
CA THR A 276 -16.72 4.26 -3.74
C THR A 276 -16.48 4.69 -2.29
N SER A 277 -15.58 3.99 -1.60
CA SER A 277 -15.15 4.36 -0.25
C SER A 277 -13.69 3.98 -0.01
N ARG A 278 -13.06 4.58 1.01
CA ARG A 278 -11.75 4.13 1.52
C ARG A 278 -11.92 3.04 2.58
N ASP A 279 -13.10 2.96 3.16
CA ASP A 279 -13.45 2.13 4.30
C ASP A 279 -14.37 0.99 3.86
N GLU A 280 -13.88 -0.23 4.00
CA GLU A 280 -14.65 -1.45 3.69
C GLU A 280 -15.90 -1.59 4.58
N GLN A 281 -15.84 -1.08 5.82
CA GLN A 281 -16.97 -1.14 6.74
C GLN A 281 -18.15 -0.29 6.26
N VAL A 282 -17.90 0.88 5.66
CA VAL A 282 -18.94 1.73 5.08
C VAL A 282 -19.68 0.99 3.96
N LEU A 283 -18.96 0.27 3.10
CA LEU A 283 -19.58 -0.52 2.04
C LEU A 283 -20.43 -1.67 2.59
N SER A 284 -19.92 -2.35 3.63
CA SER A 284 -20.64 -3.43 4.31
C SER A 284 -21.93 -2.92 4.96
N GLN A 285 -21.88 -1.73 5.57
CA GLN A 285 -23.04 -1.06 6.17
C GLN A 285 -24.06 -0.63 5.11
N CYS A 286 -23.61 -0.15 3.95
CA CYS A 286 -24.47 0.12 2.78
C CYS A 286 -25.09 -1.15 2.15
N GLN A 287 -24.76 -2.35 2.63
CA GLN A 287 -25.28 -3.64 2.14
C GLN A 287 -25.06 -3.86 0.65
N VAL A 288 -23.89 -3.46 0.13
CA VAL A 288 -23.55 -3.68 -1.29
C VAL A 288 -23.52 -5.18 -1.62
N ASN A 289 -24.02 -5.56 -2.79
CA ASN A 289 -24.10 -6.98 -3.21
C ASN A 289 -22.71 -7.59 -3.41
N GLN A 290 -21.76 -6.78 -3.88
CA GLN A 290 -20.36 -7.18 -4.09
C GLN A 290 -19.44 -6.00 -3.75
N ALA A 291 -18.32 -6.28 -3.09
CA ALA A 291 -17.25 -5.32 -2.87
C ALA A 291 -16.02 -5.68 -3.72
N TYR A 292 -15.42 -4.68 -4.37
CA TYR A 292 -14.21 -4.80 -5.18
C TYR A 292 -13.09 -3.96 -4.56
N LYS A 293 -12.03 -4.63 -4.11
CA LYS A 293 -10.81 -3.98 -3.63
C LYS A 293 -9.92 -3.64 -4.83
N VAL A 294 -9.69 -2.35 -5.05
CA VAL A 294 -8.83 -1.87 -6.14
C VAL A 294 -7.37 -2.18 -5.83
N GLU A 295 -6.75 -2.96 -6.70
CA GLU A 295 -5.32 -3.24 -6.65
C GLU A 295 -4.49 -2.14 -7.32
N GLY A 296 -3.23 -1.98 -6.91
CA GLY A 296 -2.28 -1.12 -7.59
C GLY A 296 -1.99 -1.55 -9.03
N LEU A 297 -1.42 -0.63 -9.80
CA LEU A 297 -0.93 -0.89 -11.15
C LEU A 297 0.19 -1.94 -11.10
N ASN A 298 0.18 -2.86 -12.07
CA ASN A 298 1.27 -3.83 -12.18
C ASN A 298 2.58 -3.14 -12.62
N LYS A 299 3.70 -3.87 -12.55
CA LYS A 299 5.03 -3.31 -12.86
C LYS A 299 5.11 -2.69 -14.27
N ARG A 300 4.40 -3.22 -15.27
CA ARG A 300 4.41 -2.70 -16.65
C ARG A 300 3.61 -1.40 -16.74
N GLU A 301 2.41 -1.40 -16.18
CA GLU A 301 1.51 -0.24 -16.10
C GLU A 301 2.12 0.91 -15.30
N ALA A 302 2.75 0.60 -14.16
CA ALA A 302 3.40 1.58 -13.30
C ALA A 302 4.56 2.29 -14.04
N ARG A 303 5.39 1.53 -14.76
CA ARG A 303 6.47 2.10 -15.60
C ARG A 303 5.92 2.97 -16.72
N GLN A 304 4.82 2.54 -17.35
CA GLN A 304 4.18 3.29 -18.41
C GLN A 304 3.63 4.63 -17.89
N LEU A 305 2.86 4.60 -16.80
CA LEU A 305 2.30 5.82 -16.21
C LEU A 305 3.40 6.78 -15.76
N PHE A 306 4.43 6.27 -15.07
CA PHE A 306 5.58 7.08 -14.68
C PHE A 306 6.26 7.72 -15.88
N SER A 307 6.50 6.96 -16.96
CA SER A 307 7.15 7.45 -18.18
C SER A 307 6.38 8.62 -18.79
N TRP A 308 5.07 8.48 -18.91
CA TRP A 308 4.20 9.54 -19.42
C TRP A 308 4.17 10.78 -18.53
N CYS A 309 4.28 10.61 -17.21
CA CYS A 309 4.30 11.71 -16.26
C CYS A 309 5.66 12.42 -16.22
N ALA A 310 6.77 11.70 -16.39
CA ALA A 310 8.12 12.24 -16.30
C ALA A 310 8.67 12.75 -17.63
N PHE A 311 8.26 12.17 -18.77
CA PHE A 311 8.87 12.45 -20.08
C PHE A 311 7.85 12.82 -21.16
N GLU A 312 6.56 12.88 -20.82
CA GLU A 312 5.46 13.15 -21.77
C GLU A 312 5.35 12.15 -22.93
N ARG A 313 6.03 11.02 -22.84
CA ARG A 313 5.95 9.90 -23.79
C ARG A 313 6.26 8.59 -23.09
N ASP A 314 5.83 7.50 -23.69
CA ASP A 314 6.25 6.16 -23.28
C ASP A 314 7.70 5.91 -23.70
N VAL A 315 8.59 5.73 -22.73
CA VAL A 315 10.04 5.58 -22.95
C VAL A 315 10.57 4.21 -22.54
N ARG A 316 9.69 3.22 -22.35
CA ARG A 316 10.04 1.86 -21.91
C ARG A 316 11.18 1.20 -22.72
N GLU A 317 11.30 1.55 -23.99
CA GLU A 317 12.25 0.95 -24.95
C GLU A 317 13.54 1.75 -25.14
N THR A 318 13.63 2.96 -24.58
CA THR A 318 14.68 3.94 -24.98
C THR A 318 15.83 4.07 -23.96
N ASN A 319 15.95 3.18 -22.98
CA ASN A 319 16.92 3.25 -21.87
C ASN A 319 16.91 4.59 -21.08
N LEU A 320 15.88 5.42 -21.24
CA LEU A 320 15.74 6.71 -20.54
C LEU A 320 15.32 6.55 -19.08
N LEU A 321 14.75 5.39 -18.72
CA LEU A 321 14.47 5.06 -17.32
C LEU A 321 15.78 4.71 -16.61
N THR A 322 16.26 5.67 -15.82
CA THR A 322 17.44 5.49 -14.97
C THR A 322 17.16 4.55 -13.80
N GLU A 323 18.21 4.05 -13.13
CA GLU A 323 18.08 3.25 -11.90
C GLU A 323 17.27 3.99 -10.81
N ILE A 324 17.44 5.32 -10.70
CA ILE A 324 16.68 6.13 -9.75
C ILE A 324 15.19 6.14 -10.11
N SER A 325 14.85 6.21 -11.40
CA SER A 325 13.45 6.12 -11.86
C SER A 325 12.82 4.79 -11.44
N MET A 326 13.58 3.70 -11.54
CA MET A 326 13.14 2.39 -11.07
C MET A 326 12.91 2.35 -9.55
N LYS A 327 13.81 2.93 -8.75
CA LYS A 327 13.63 3.06 -7.29
C LYS A 327 12.40 3.89 -6.91
N VAL A 328 12.08 4.94 -7.68
CA VAL A 328 10.86 5.75 -7.48
C VAL A 328 9.60 4.96 -7.82
N ILE A 329 9.60 4.22 -8.93
CA ILE A 329 8.47 3.38 -9.35
C ILE A 329 8.21 2.28 -8.31
N GLU A 330 9.26 1.64 -7.80
CA GLU A 330 9.16 0.65 -6.73
C GLU A 330 8.62 1.26 -5.43
N TYR A 331 9.07 2.47 -5.06
CA TYR A 331 8.57 3.18 -3.89
C TYR A 331 7.11 3.61 -4.01
N ALA A 332 6.67 4.00 -5.21
CA ALA A 332 5.27 4.31 -5.49
C ALA A 332 4.38 3.05 -5.48
N ASN A 333 4.99 1.85 -5.61
CA ASN A 333 4.38 0.53 -5.49
C ASN A 333 3.01 0.39 -6.18
N GLY A 334 2.91 0.87 -7.42
CA GLY A 334 1.70 0.77 -8.23
C GLY A 334 0.59 1.75 -7.87
N ASN A 335 0.76 2.65 -6.91
CA ASN A 335 -0.22 3.70 -6.61
C ASN A 335 -0.21 4.79 -7.72
N PRO A 336 -1.31 4.98 -8.48
CA PRO A 336 -1.35 5.94 -9.58
C PRO A 336 -1.08 7.38 -9.18
N LEU A 337 -1.61 7.85 -8.04
CA LEU A 337 -1.36 9.21 -7.56
C LEU A 337 0.13 9.42 -7.28
N ALA A 338 0.77 8.50 -6.54
CA ALA A 338 2.19 8.56 -6.25
C ALA A 338 3.04 8.59 -7.53
N LEU A 339 2.75 7.71 -8.49
CA LEU A 339 3.46 7.64 -9.77
C LEU A 339 3.35 8.95 -10.56
N ARG A 340 2.16 9.56 -10.60
CA ARG A 340 1.93 10.82 -11.31
C ARG A 340 2.69 11.98 -10.68
N VAL A 341 2.61 12.10 -9.36
CA VAL A 341 3.25 13.17 -8.59
C VAL A 341 4.76 13.04 -8.68
N TYR A 342 5.31 11.88 -8.31
CA TYR A 342 6.76 11.68 -8.36
C TYR A 342 7.32 11.70 -9.77
N GLY A 343 6.58 11.19 -10.77
CA GLY A 343 6.97 11.29 -12.17
C GLY A 343 7.16 12.74 -12.60
N LYS A 344 6.22 13.62 -12.22
CA LYS A 344 6.30 15.06 -12.53
C LYS A 344 7.44 15.76 -11.79
N GLU A 345 7.68 15.42 -10.52
CA GLU A 345 8.84 15.98 -9.79
C GLU A 345 10.17 15.53 -10.41
N MET A 346 10.24 14.31 -10.95
CA MET A 346 11.44 13.73 -11.56
C MET A 346 11.63 14.10 -13.04
N SER A 347 10.71 14.85 -13.65
CA SER A 347 10.79 15.30 -15.04
C SER A 347 11.85 16.38 -15.26
N SER A 348 12.44 16.93 -14.19
CA SER A 348 13.46 17.98 -14.29
C SER A 348 14.69 17.53 -15.09
N HIS A 349 15.35 18.47 -15.79
CA HIS A 349 16.61 18.25 -16.52
C HIS A 349 17.83 18.08 -15.59
N GLU A 350 17.61 17.78 -14.31
CA GLU A 350 18.67 17.64 -13.32
C GLU A 350 19.56 16.42 -13.57
N LYS A 351 20.82 16.52 -13.14
CA LYS A 351 21.78 15.41 -13.21
C LYS A 351 21.33 14.25 -12.31
N PRO A 352 21.72 12.99 -12.59
CA PRO A 352 21.31 11.83 -11.79
C PRO A 352 21.55 11.97 -10.28
N ILE A 353 22.70 12.50 -9.85
CA ILE A 353 23.04 12.72 -8.42
C ILE A 353 22.05 13.70 -7.75
N GLN A 354 21.61 14.73 -8.48
CA GLN A 354 20.62 15.68 -7.98
C GLN A 354 19.25 15.02 -7.85
N LYS A 355 18.87 14.16 -8.81
CA LYS A 355 17.64 13.38 -8.76
C LYS A 355 17.57 12.41 -7.59
N GLU A 356 18.70 11.81 -7.20
CA GLU A 356 18.75 10.96 -6.01
C GLU A 356 18.53 11.78 -4.73
N THR A 357 19.20 12.93 -4.62
CA THR A 357 19.00 13.88 -3.51
C THR A 357 17.56 14.38 -3.45
N LEU A 358 16.96 14.71 -4.60
CA LEU A 358 15.57 15.11 -4.73
C LEU A 358 14.63 14.00 -4.24
N PHE A 359 14.86 12.76 -4.68
CA PHE A 359 14.03 11.63 -4.24
C PHE A 359 14.11 11.39 -2.73
N LEU A 360 15.30 11.50 -2.12
CA LEU A 360 15.45 11.42 -0.66
C LEU A 360 14.66 12.54 0.05
N LYS A 361 14.73 13.76 -0.47
CA LYS A 361 13.94 14.89 0.04
C LYS A 361 12.43 14.63 -0.07
N LEU A 362 11.97 14.06 -1.18
CA LEU A 362 10.56 13.72 -1.41
C LEU A 362 10.04 12.59 -0.50
N LYS A 363 10.93 11.68 -0.05
CA LYS A 363 10.60 10.68 0.97
C LYS A 363 10.48 11.29 2.36
N GLN A 364 11.30 12.28 2.66
CA GLN A 364 11.25 12.99 3.93
C GLN A 364 10.02 13.90 3.97
N ALA A 365 9.85 14.78 3.00
CA ALA A 365 8.69 15.66 2.87
C ALA A 365 7.89 15.30 1.62
N PRO A 366 6.84 14.45 1.75
CA PRO A 366 5.99 14.11 0.63
C PRO A 366 5.33 15.36 0.01
N PRO A 367 5.14 15.40 -1.31
CA PRO A 367 4.41 16.49 -1.96
C PRO A 367 3.00 16.70 -1.40
N HIS A 368 2.55 17.96 -1.40
CA HIS A 368 1.26 18.38 -0.84
C HIS A 368 0.07 17.51 -1.33
N GLN A 369 0.03 17.17 -2.62
CA GLN A 369 -1.05 16.36 -3.21
C GLN A 369 -1.15 14.96 -2.57
N ILE A 370 -0.01 14.36 -2.23
CA ILE A 370 0.05 13.08 -1.52
C ILE A 370 -0.34 13.28 -0.05
N MET A 371 0.16 14.35 0.58
CA MET A 371 -0.14 14.65 1.98
C MET A 371 -1.63 14.84 2.22
N GLU A 372 -2.34 15.62 1.39
CA GLU A 372 -3.78 15.90 1.52
C GLU A 372 -4.63 14.63 1.53
N VAL A 373 -4.36 13.72 0.59
CA VAL A 373 -5.14 12.50 0.40
C VAL A 373 -4.92 11.50 1.54
N VAL A 374 -3.71 11.42 2.09
CA VAL A 374 -3.43 10.57 3.27
C VAL A 374 -3.91 11.23 4.57
N LYS A 375 -3.69 12.55 4.74
CA LYS A 375 -4.12 13.32 5.92
C LYS A 375 -5.63 13.28 6.12
N SER A 376 -6.42 13.44 5.06
CA SER A 376 -7.89 13.31 5.14
C SER A 376 -8.32 11.95 5.70
N SER A 377 -7.60 10.88 5.36
CA SER A 377 -7.86 9.54 5.91
C SER A 377 -7.37 9.41 7.35
N TYR A 378 -6.21 9.99 7.67
CA TYR A 378 -5.65 9.99 9.03
C TYR A 378 -6.54 10.75 10.04
N TYR A 379 -7.03 11.93 9.68
CA TYR A 379 -7.81 12.76 10.61
C TYR A 379 -9.20 12.20 10.91
N ALA A 380 -9.74 11.34 10.04
CA ALA A 380 -10.98 10.62 10.25
C ALA A 380 -10.89 9.49 11.29
N LEU A 381 -9.67 9.07 11.66
CA LEU A 381 -9.44 8.01 12.65
C LEU A 381 -9.64 8.49 14.09
N SER A 382 -9.92 7.54 15.00
CA SER A 382 -9.90 7.80 16.44
C SER A 382 -8.48 8.01 16.97
N ASP A 383 -8.32 8.59 18.16
CA ASP A 383 -7.00 8.86 18.73
C ASP A 383 -6.18 7.57 18.96
N ASN A 384 -6.85 6.46 19.32
CA ASN A 384 -6.19 5.16 19.46
C ASN A 384 -5.61 4.68 18.12
N GLU A 385 -6.40 4.73 17.05
CA GLU A 385 -5.97 4.34 15.70
C GLU A 385 -4.86 5.25 15.16
N LYS A 386 -4.98 6.56 15.35
CA LYS A 386 -3.96 7.55 14.97
C LYS A 386 -2.62 7.21 15.59
N ASN A 387 -2.60 7.02 16.91
CA ASN A 387 -1.38 6.68 17.64
C ASN A 387 -0.81 5.34 17.18
N ILE A 388 -1.63 4.29 17.05
CA ILE A 388 -1.19 2.98 16.55
C ILE A 388 -0.57 3.11 15.15
N LEU A 389 -1.23 3.82 14.22
CA LEU A 389 -0.74 3.99 12.85
C LEU A 389 0.63 4.68 12.84
N VAL A 390 0.81 5.69 13.69
CA VAL A 390 2.09 6.39 13.84
C VAL A 390 3.16 5.43 14.36
N TYR A 391 2.89 4.67 15.42
CA TYR A 391 3.82 3.65 15.92
C TYR A 391 4.20 2.60 14.85
N ILE A 392 3.22 2.12 14.07
CA ILE A 392 3.49 1.18 12.96
C ILE A 392 4.38 1.82 11.90
N SER A 393 4.11 3.08 11.53
CA SER A 393 4.87 3.78 10.48
C SER A 393 6.35 3.92 10.84
N PHE A 394 6.67 4.18 12.12
CA PHE A 394 8.05 4.31 12.58
C PHE A 394 8.67 2.92 12.84
N PHE A 395 8.05 2.10 13.67
CA PHE A 395 8.74 0.98 14.32
C PHE A 395 8.31 -0.40 13.82
N PHE A 396 7.08 -0.57 13.34
CA PHE A 396 6.47 -1.90 13.20
C PHE A 396 6.04 -2.32 11.79
N THR A 397 6.45 -1.58 10.76
CA THR A 397 6.23 -2.02 9.37
C THR A 397 7.14 -3.22 9.05
N GLY A 398 6.57 -4.30 8.51
CA GLY A 398 7.22 -5.58 8.24
C GLY A 398 7.27 -6.54 9.44
N GLU A 399 6.81 -6.10 10.62
CA GLU A 399 6.87 -6.88 11.85
C GLU A 399 5.67 -7.81 12.02
N ASN A 400 5.85 -8.89 12.79
CA ASN A 400 4.79 -9.86 13.07
C ASN A 400 3.65 -9.23 13.89
N ILE A 401 2.40 -9.42 13.45
CA ILE A 401 1.23 -8.77 14.05
C ILE A 401 0.99 -9.18 15.51
N GLU A 402 1.25 -10.43 15.90
CA GLU A 402 1.02 -10.89 17.28
C GLU A 402 2.00 -10.20 18.24
N CYS A 403 3.29 -10.13 17.84
CA CYS A 403 4.31 -9.41 18.59
C CYS A 403 3.96 -7.92 18.73
N VAL A 404 3.58 -7.28 17.62
CA VAL A 404 3.25 -5.85 17.60
C VAL A 404 2.01 -5.56 18.43
N SER A 405 0.97 -6.39 18.33
CA SER A 405 -0.26 -6.23 19.10
C SER A 405 0.05 -6.31 20.61
N LYS A 406 0.82 -7.29 21.04
CA LYS A 406 1.23 -7.42 22.44
C LYS A 406 2.00 -6.18 22.92
N LEU A 407 2.99 -5.71 22.15
CA LEU A 407 3.76 -4.50 22.48
C LEU A 407 2.87 -3.26 22.57
N LEU A 408 1.98 -3.03 21.60
CA LEU A 408 1.05 -1.90 21.62
C LEU A 408 0.09 -1.95 22.81
N GLN A 409 -0.40 -3.14 23.17
CA GLN A 409 -1.24 -3.32 24.36
C GLN A 409 -0.49 -2.94 25.63
N ASP A 410 0.78 -3.31 25.75
CA ASP A 410 1.60 -2.99 26.91
C ASP A 410 2.02 -1.52 26.97
N LEU A 411 2.09 -0.85 25.82
CA LEU A 411 2.17 0.61 25.74
C LEU A 411 0.86 1.30 26.16
N GLY A 412 -0.24 0.57 26.31
CA GLY A 412 -1.54 1.07 26.75
C GLY A 412 -2.54 1.38 25.63
N PHE A 413 -2.29 0.90 24.42
CA PHE A 413 -3.22 1.02 23.29
C PHE A 413 -4.22 -0.15 23.23
N PHE A 414 -5.22 -0.01 22.37
CA PHE A 414 -6.17 -1.06 22.02
C PHE A 414 -5.88 -1.60 20.61
N PRO A 415 -4.88 -2.49 20.44
CA PRO A 415 -4.38 -2.92 19.13
C PRO A 415 -5.36 -3.76 18.34
N GLU A 416 -6.17 -4.59 18.98
CA GLU A 416 -7.12 -5.47 18.28
C GLU A 416 -8.13 -4.64 17.47
N ILE A 417 -8.81 -3.70 18.13
CA ILE A 417 -9.74 -2.78 17.47
C ILE A 417 -8.99 -1.82 16.54
N GLY A 418 -7.88 -1.25 17.01
CA GLY A 418 -7.12 -0.25 16.26
C GLY A 418 -6.54 -0.76 14.95
N ILE A 419 -5.84 -1.91 14.96
CA ILE A 419 -5.23 -2.49 13.75
C ILE A 419 -6.31 -2.94 12.77
N ASN A 420 -7.39 -3.60 13.24
CA ASN A 420 -8.50 -4.00 12.38
C ASN A 420 -9.09 -2.79 11.65
N ARG A 421 -9.31 -1.69 12.38
CA ARG A 421 -9.84 -0.46 11.78
C ARG A 421 -8.90 0.17 10.74
N LEU A 422 -7.59 0.12 10.97
CA LEU A 422 -6.58 0.58 10.01
C LEU A 422 -6.56 -0.28 8.73
N VAL A 423 -6.84 -1.58 8.84
CA VAL A 423 -6.96 -2.50 7.70
C VAL A 423 -8.23 -2.21 6.89
N GLU A 424 -9.37 -2.04 7.56
CA GLU A 424 -10.65 -1.68 6.92
C GLU A 424 -10.56 -0.36 6.15
N ASN A 425 -9.79 0.61 6.67
CA ASN A 425 -9.50 1.89 6.01
C ASN A 425 -8.41 1.81 4.92
N SER A 426 -7.88 0.62 4.64
CA SER A 426 -6.78 0.40 3.69
C SER A 426 -5.51 1.21 3.96
N LEU A 427 -5.24 1.57 5.22
CA LEU A 427 -4.01 2.29 5.61
C LEU A 427 -2.87 1.33 5.97
N VAL A 428 -3.23 0.14 6.43
CA VAL A 428 -2.32 -0.97 6.76
C VAL A 428 -2.87 -2.24 6.10
N THR A 429 -2.00 -3.18 5.75
CA THR A 429 -2.37 -4.50 5.24
C THR A 429 -1.66 -5.58 6.04
N ILE A 430 -2.29 -6.74 6.20
CA ILE A 430 -1.66 -7.90 6.83
C ILE A 430 -1.31 -8.90 5.74
N SER A 431 -0.04 -9.24 5.62
CA SER A 431 0.46 -10.23 4.66
C SER A 431 1.40 -11.19 5.37
N GLU A 432 1.20 -12.50 5.21
CA GLU A 432 2.06 -13.53 5.84
C GLU A 432 2.27 -13.31 7.36
N ASN A 433 1.19 -12.94 8.08
CA ASN A 433 1.21 -12.60 9.51
C ASN A 433 2.08 -11.38 9.88
N ARG A 434 2.37 -10.50 8.92
CA ARG A 434 3.15 -9.26 9.08
C ARG A 434 2.34 -8.01 8.73
N LEU A 435 2.60 -6.94 9.47
CA LEU A 435 1.98 -5.62 9.23
C LEU A 435 2.73 -4.88 8.14
N GLU A 436 2.08 -4.64 7.02
CA GLU A 436 2.62 -3.90 5.89
C GLU A 436 1.94 -2.52 5.77
N MET A 437 2.73 -1.49 5.48
CA MET A 437 2.24 -0.13 5.25
C MET A 437 2.83 0.39 3.95
N HIS A 438 1.96 0.89 3.07
CA HIS A 438 2.41 1.43 1.79
C HIS A 438 3.36 2.61 2.00
N SER A 439 4.46 2.66 1.25
CA SER A 439 5.55 3.61 1.49
C SER A 439 5.12 5.08 1.44
N MET A 440 4.19 5.42 0.55
CA MET A 440 3.56 6.75 0.48
C MET A 440 2.81 7.12 1.78
N ILE A 441 2.03 6.18 2.34
CA ILE A 441 1.29 6.41 3.59
C ILE A 441 2.30 6.55 4.73
N GLN A 442 3.26 5.63 4.80
CA GLN A 442 4.29 5.63 5.83
C GLN A 442 5.05 6.96 5.86
N ALA A 443 5.41 7.52 4.71
CA ALA A 443 6.10 8.80 4.66
C ALA A 443 5.25 9.97 5.16
N VAL A 444 3.96 10.03 4.79
CA VAL A 444 3.07 11.09 5.29
C VAL A 444 2.81 10.95 6.79
N VAL A 445 2.58 9.73 7.28
CA VAL A 445 2.34 9.49 8.72
C VAL A 445 3.58 9.81 9.54
N ARG A 446 4.78 9.47 9.04
CA ARG A 446 6.04 9.88 9.68
C ARG A 446 6.19 11.39 9.70
N GLU A 447 5.85 12.07 8.61
CA GLU A 447 5.89 13.53 8.56
C GLU A 447 4.91 14.18 9.55
N ILE A 448 3.72 13.58 9.74
CA ILE A 448 2.77 14.01 10.78
C ILE A 448 3.36 13.80 12.18
N GLY A 449 4.06 12.69 12.42
CA GLY A 449 4.66 12.36 13.71
C GLY A 449 6.04 12.98 13.98
N ARG A 450 6.62 13.74 13.03
CA ARG A 450 8.00 14.27 13.13
C ARG A 450 8.09 15.56 13.95
N CYS A 451 9.18 15.66 14.72
CA CYS A 451 9.63 16.89 15.38
C CYS A 451 10.54 17.69 14.45
N HIS A 452 10.34 19.01 14.37
CA HIS A 452 11.29 19.91 13.70
C HIS A 452 12.41 20.45 14.63
N GLN A 453 12.41 20.11 15.93
CA GLN A 453 13.34 20.66 16.93
C GLN A 453 14.57 19.78 17.19
N LEU A 454 14.53 18.49 16.89
CA LEU A 454 15.71 17.63 16.93
C LEU A 454 16.41 17.71 15.56
N LYS A 455 17.48 18.50 15.47
CA LYS A 455 18.47 18.41 14.37
C LYS A 455 19.24 17.09 14.47
N ILE A 456 18.56 15.97 14.24
CA ILE A 456 19.20 14.67 14.07
C ILE A 456 18.86 14.23 12.66
N SER A 457 19.89 14.14 11.83
CA SER A 457 19.79 13.70 10.44
C SER A 457 19.11 12.34 10.41
N GLU A 458 17.91 12.27 9.83
CA GLU A 458 17.53 11.09 9.06
C GLU A 458 18.46 11.06 7.84
N ASP A 459 19.71 10.63 8.04
CA ASP A 459 20.39 10.03 6.91
C ASP A 459 19.60 8.75 6.62
N PRO A 460 19.15 8.46 5.40
CA PRO A 460 18.62 7.14 5.06
C PRO A 460 19.59 5.99 5.41
N LYS A 461 20.84 6.27 5.78
CA LYS A 461 21.82 5.35 6.36
C LYS A 461 21.81 5.24 7.89
N THR A 462 21.16 6.14 8.63
CA THR A 462 21.05 6.09 10.09
C THR A 462 19.71 5.47 10.50
N SER A 463 19.77 4.31 11.14
CA SER A 463 18.64 3.50 11.63
C SER A 463 17.94 4.08 12.88
N PHE A 464 18.19 5.36 13.20
CA PHE A 464 17.56 6.04 14.33
C PHE A 464 16.14 6.48 13.97
N LYS A 465 15.17 6.09 14.80
CA LYS A 465 13.76 6.42 14.65
C LYS A 465 13.24 6.96 15.97
N CYS A 466 12.54 8.09 15.92
CA CYS A 466 12.03 8.79 17.09
C CYS A 466 10.60 9.27 16.84
N LEU A 467 9.74 9.10 17.84
CA LEU A 467 8.36 9.58 17.87
C LEU A 467 8.18 10.57 19.02
N LEU A 468 7.47 11.67 18.77
CA LEU A 468 7.03 12.61 19.78
C LEU A 468 5.58 12.37 20.23
N GLY A 469 5.34 12.58 21.52
CA GLY A 469 4.02 12.88 22.07
C GLY A 469 3.69 14.38 21.99
N THR A 470 2.65 14.80 22.71
CA THR A 470 2.05 16.15 22.65
C THR A 470 3.03 17.31 22.88
N THR A 471 4.14 17.07 23.60
CA THR A 471 5.20 18.07 23.85
C THR A 471 6.63 17.51 23.98
N ASP A 472 6.81 16.17 24.12
CA ASP A 472 8.12 15.54 24.38
C ASP A 472 8.26 14.18 23.66
N ILE A 473 9.47 13.61 23.62
CA ILE A 473 9.75 12.31 22.99
C ILE A 473 9.04 11.17 23.74
N GLU A 474 8.35 10.31 22.98
CA GLU A 474 7.55 9.19 23.50
C GLU A 474 8.12 7.81 23.15
N ALA A 475 8.80 7.68 22.00
CA ALA A 475 9.43 6.42 21.61
C ALA A 475 10.73 6.62 20.83
N ILE A 476 11.72 5.78 21.11
CA ILE A 476 13.03 5.76 20.46
C ILE A 476 13.38 4.34 20.03
N SER A 477 13.85 4.18 18.81
CA SER A 477 14.54 2.99 18.32
C SER A 477 15.86 3.41 17.69
N LEU A 478 16.97 2.87 18.21
CA LEU A 478 18.31 3.31 17.86
C LEU A 478 19.21 2.11 17.54
N ASP A 479 19.85 2.17 16.37
CA ASP A 479 20.96 1.29 16.05
C ASP A 479 22.27 1.90 16.57
N ALA A 480 22.78 1.35 17.66
CA ALA A 480 23.99 1.80 18.32
C ALA A 480 25.28 1.47 17.53
N SER A 481 25.20 0.70 16.44
CA SER A 481 26.37 0.37 15.62
C SER A 481 26.92 1.57 14.84
N ILE A 482 26.10 2.60 14.61
CA ILE A 482 26.44 3.80 13.83
C ILE A 482 27.43 4.73 14.54
N PHE A 483 27.49 4.71 15.88
CA PHE A 483 28.40 5.57 16.62
C PHE A 483 29.85 5.07 16.48
N ASN A 484 30.82 5.97 16.43
CA ASN A 484 32.24 5.59 16.45
C ASN A 484 32.86 5.67 17.85
N GLN A 485 32.21 6.37 18.78
CA GLN A 485 32.63 6.54 20.19
C GLN A 485 31.50 6.08 21.13
N GLY A 486 31.80 6.00 22.44
CA GLY A 486 30.82 5.66 23.49
C GLY A 486 29.56 6.52 23.41
N ILE A 487 28.41 5.93 23.74
CA ILE A 487 27.13 6.65 23.68
C ILE A 487 26.93 7.39 25.01
N LYS A 488 26.85 8.73 24.95
CA LYS A 488 26.47 9.53 26.12
C LYS A 488 24.95 9.58 26.22
N ILE A 489 24.38 8.80 27.13
CA ILE A 489 22.93 8.58 27.27
C ILE A 489 22.35 9.36 28.48
N SER A 490 23.12 10.24 29.09
CA SER A 490 22.65 11.06 30.23
C SER A 490 21.39 11.88 29.93
N SER A 491 21.09 12.15 28.67
CA SER A 491 19.92 12.93 28.24
C SER A 491 18.59 12.17 28.30
N PHE A 492 18.57 10.84 28.47
CA PHE A 492 17.30 10.10 28.53
C PHE A 492 16.56 10.31 29.87
N GLY A 493 17.29 10.59 30.96
CA GLY A 493 16.68 10.82 32.27
C GLY A 493 15.67 11.99 32.29
N SER A 494 15.85 13.00 31.43
CA SER A 494 14.93 14.13 31.32
C SER A 494 13.75 13.90 30.36
N MET A 495 13.67 12.74 29.69
CA MET A 495 12.60 12.41 28.75
C MET A 495 11.43 11.71 29.46
N TYR A 496 10.72 12.45 30.33
CA TYR A 496 9.70 11.87 31.22
C TYR A 496 8.54 11.14 30.50
N ASN A 497 8.27 11.50 29.25
CA ASN A 497 7.23 10.90 28.43
C ASN A 497 7.70 9.69 27.59
N LEU A 498 8.99 9.31 27.66
CA LEU A 498 9.53 8.18 26.89
C LEU A 498 8.98 6.86 27.43
N ARG A 499 8.17 6.17 26.63
CA ARG A 499 7.53 4.88 26.97
C ARG A 499 8.18 3.67 26.29
N TYR A 500 8.77 3.86 25.11
CA TYR A 500 9.38 2.80 24.32
C TYR A 500 10.84 3.16 24.01
N LEU A 501 11.80 2.34 24.46
CA LEU A 501 13.21 2.51 24.13
C LEU A 501 13.76 1.18 23.62
N LYS A 502 14.22 1.17 22.36
CA LYS A 502 14.91 0.03 21.75
C LYS A 502 16.31 0.44 21.29
N ILE A 503 17.33 -0.25 21.80
CA ILE A 503 18.73 -0.07 21.41
C ILE A 503 19.25 -1.42 20.91
N TYR A 504 19.65 -1.46 19.65
CA TYR A 504 20.10 -2.68 18.97
C TYR A 504 21.36 -2.39 18.16
N TYR A 505 21.97 -3.43 17.59
CA TYR A 505 23.23 -3.28 16.86
C TYR A 505 23.22 -4.11 15.57
N SER A 506 23.14 -3.44 14.43
CA SER A 506 23.15 -4.14 13.12
C SER A 506 24.51 -4.74 12.74
N ASN A 507 25.61 -4.24 13.31
CA ASN A 507 26.95 -4.76 13.08
C ASN A 507 27.54 -5.37 14.36
N PRO A 508 27.69 -6.71 14.41
CA PRO A 508 28.06 -7.38 15.64
C PRO A 508 29.50 -7.14 16.12
N GLY A 509 30.37 -6.57 15.27
CA GLY A 509 31.73 -6.21 15.69
C GLY A 509 31.82 -4.95 16.56
N LYS A 510 30.71 -4.20 16.76
CA LYS A 510 30.73 -2.86 17.39
C LYS A 510 30.01 -2.74 18.74
N HIS A 511 29.69 -3.86 19.40
CA HIS A 511 28.91 -3.85 20.66
C HIS A 511 29.69 -3.38 21.91
N HIS A 512 31.02 -3.40 21.90
CA HIS A 512 31.86 -3.20 23.09
C HIS A 512 32.20 -1.73 23.41
N LYS A 513 31.24 -0.81 23.28
CA LYS A 513 31.49 0.61 23.57
C LYS A 513 31.16 0.93 25.02
N ALA A 514 32.08 1.58 25.71
CA ALA A 514 31.87 2.08 27.06
C ALA A 514 30.74 3.12 27.09
N LEU A 515 29.81 2.98 28.05
CA LEU A 515 28.85 4.03 28.40
C LEU A 515 29.49 4.91 29.47
N GLU A 516 29.59 6.22 29.23
CA GLU A 516 30.16 7.17 30.20
C GLU A 516 29.21 7.48 31.36
N SER A 517 27.90 7.52 31.09
CA SER A 517 26.85 7.77 32.09
C SER A 517 25.48 7.36 31.54
N LEU A 518 24.59 6.85 32.40
CA LEU A 518 23.25 6.39 32.03
C LEU A 518 22.23 6.84 33.08
N SER A 519 21.16 7.49 32.63
CA SER A 519 19.94 7.70 33.39
C SER A 519 18.76 7.27 32.53
N LEU A 520 17.79 6.57 33.11
CA LEU A 520 16.63 6.02 32.42
C LEU A 520 15.35 6.73 32.86
N PRO A 521 14.46 7.09 31.93
CA PRO A 521 13.26 7.86 32.25
C PRO A 521 12.20 7.03 32.99
N TYR A 522 11.47 7.71 33.88
CA TYR A 522 10.39 7.14 34.68
C TYR A 522 9.21 6.58 33.86
N GLY A 523 8.92 7.17 32.71
CA GLY A 523 7.77 6.80 31.86
C GLY A 523 7.92 5.48 31.10
N LEU A 524 9.08 4.81 31.17
CA LEU A 524 9.38 3.63 30.37
C LEU A 524 8.43 2.47 30.65
N ARG A 525 7.88 1.90 29.58
CA ARG A 525 7.05 0.69 29.58
C ARG A 525 7.73 -0.47 28.87
N TYR A 526 8.52 -0.19 27.85
CA TYR A 526 9.32 -1.18 27.12
C TYR A 526 10.77 -0.71 27.04
N LEU A 527 11.69 -1.54 27.53
CA LEU A 527 13.14 -1.32 27.42
C LEU A 527 13.78 -2.53 26.74
N CYS A 528 14.21 -2.34 25.50
CA CYS A 528 15.03 -3.28 24.77
C CYS A 528 16.45 -2.75 24.62
N TRP A 529 17.44 -3.51 25.06
CA TRP A 529 18.85 -3.14 24.92
C TRP A 529 19.74 -4.36 24.73
N GLU A 530 20.07 -4.64 23.48
CA GLU A 530 20.97 -5.74 23.12
C GLU A 530 22.40 -5.43 23.58
N HIS A 531 23.11 -6.41 24.12
CA HIS A 531 24.50 -6.26 24.54
C HIS A 531 24.73 -5.14 25.56
N TYR A 532 23.80 -4.95 26.49
CA TYR A 532 23.91 -3.92 27.51
C TYR A 532 25.25 -4.02 28.26
N PRO A 533 26.05 -2.93 28.33
CA PRO A 533 27.46 -3.03 28.69
C PRO A 533 27.74 -2.91 30.19
N LEU A 534 26.78 -2.48 31.01
CA LEU A 534 26.98 -2.28 32.45
C LEU A 534 26.60 -3.55 33.24
N THR A 535 27.12 -3.63 34.47
CA THR A 535 26.92 -4.77 35.38
C THR A 535 25.57 -4.74 36.10
N SER A 536 24.91 -3.58 36.16
CA SER A 536 23.55 -3.40 36.67
C SER A 536 22.86 -2.22 35.96
N LEU A 537 21.54 -2.11 36.07
CA LEU A 537 20.79 -0.93 35.68
C LEU A 537 21.02 0.22 36.68
N PRO A 538 20.81 1.48 36.27
CA PRO A 538 21.00 2.64 37.16
C PRO A 538 20.20 2.51 38.46
N GLN A 539 20.82 2.86 39.58
CA GLN A 539 20.19 2.74 40.90
C GLN A 539 18.98 3.67 41.04
N ASP A 540 19.07 4.87 40.47
CA ASP A 540 18.03 5.90 40.40
C ASP A 540 16.86 5.56 39.46
N PHE A 541 16.99 4.53 38.62
CA PHE A 541 15.90 4.12 37.73
C PHE A 541 14.71 3.54 38.52
N ASP A 542 13.53 4.11 38.33
CA ASP A 542 12.27 3.60 38.89
C ASP A 542 11.49 2.79 37.83
N PRO A 543 11.46 1.44 37.94
CA PRO A 543 10.77 0.55 37.00
C PRO A 543 9.25 0.43 37.24
N SER A 544 8.62 1.31 38.03
CA SER A 544 7.20 1.24 38.38
C SER A 544 6.24 1.12 37.19
N ASN A 545 6.61 1.67 36.03
CA ASN A 545 5.82 1.63 34.79
C ASN A 545 6.30 0.56 33.80
N LEU A 546 7.43 -0.09 34.06
CA LEU A 546 8.05 -1.02 33.13
C LEU A 546 7.22 -2.29 33.00
N VAL A 547 6.84 -2.63 31.77
CA VAL A 547 6.04 -3.82 31.44
C VAL A 547 6.91 -4.94 30.89
N GLU A 548 7.92 -4.60 30.09
CA GLU A 548 8.87 -5.57 29.53
C GLU A 548 10.31 -5.05 29.54
N LEU A 549 11.21 -5.91 30.01
CA LEU A 549 12.66 -5.73 30.01
C LEU A 549 13.30 -6.77 29.09
N ASP A 550 13.83 -6.35 27.95
CA ASP A 550 14.43 -7.20 26.93
C ASP A 550 15.91 -6.82 26.73
N MET A 551 16.82 -7.46 27.47
CA MET A 551 18.25 -7.15 27.46
C MET A 551 19.10 -8.39 27.19
N PRO A 552 19.04 -8.95 25.96
CA PRO A 552 19.80 -10.14 25.61
C PRO A 552 21.30 -9.83 25.50
N TYR A 553 22.14 -10.83 25.76
CA TYR A 553 23.61 -10.78 25.66
C TYR A 553 24.28 -9.73 26.56
N SER A 554 23.63 -9.39 27.67
CA SER A 554 24.06 -8.31 28.56
C SER A 554 25.26 -8.68 29.43
N GLN A 555 25.98 -7.66 29.89
CA GLN A 555 27.06 -7.78 30.87
C GLN A 555 26.56 -7.71 32.33
N LEU A 556 25.24 -7.73 32.51
CA LEU A 556 24.58 -7.70 33.81
C LEU A 556 25.08 -8.83 34.72
N GLN A 557 25.31 -8.50 35.98
CA GLN A 557 25.57 -9.46 37.08
C GLN A 557 24.35 -9.60 37.99
N THR A 558 23.63 -8.49 38.20
CA THR A 558 22.34 -8.34 38.90
C THR A 558 21.51 -7.30 38.11
N LEU A 559 20.20 -7.23 38.32
CA LEU A 559 19.35 -6.20 37.72
C LEU A 559 19.60 -4.82 38.34
N TRP A 560 19.51 -4.68 39.66
CA TRP A 560 19.71 -3.41 40.39
C TRP A 560 19.78 -3.68 41.90
N GLY A 561 20.25 -2.70 42.68
CA GLY A 561 20.31 -2.80 44.13
C GLY A 561 18.99 -2.41 44.80
N GLY A 562 18.71 -3.02 45.94
CA GLY A 562 17.54 -2.72 46.77
C GLY A 562 16.21 -3.22 46.19
N THR A 563 15.12 -2.97 46.92
CA THR A 563 13.77 -3.33 46.51
C THR A 563 13.17 -2.22 45.63
N LYS A 564 12.61 -2.61 44.48
CA LYS A 564 11.94 -1.70 43.55
C LYS A 564 10.49 -2.12 43.31
N ASN A 565 9.64 -1.19 42.89
CA ASN A 565 8.26 -1.48 42.56
C ASN A 565 8.15 -2.07 41.14
N LEU A 566 7.77 -3.34 41.05
CA LEU A 566 7.67 -4.09 39.79
C LEU A 566 6.22 -4.45 39.44
N LYS A 567 5.25 -3.64 39.91
CA LYS A 567 3.82 -3.94 39.73
C LYS A 567 3.38 -4.07 38.27
N MET A 568 4.04 -3.39 37.32
CA MET A 568 3.65 -3.44 35.91
C MET A 568 4.42 -4.50 35.11
N LEU A 569 5.50 -5.05 35.67
CA LEU A 569 6.42 -5.93 34.96
C LEU A 569 5.78 -7.28 34.68
N LYS A 570 5.66 -7.59 33.39
CA LYS A 570 5.08 -8.85 32.89
C LYS A 570 6.14 -9.76 32.27
N ARG A 571 7.18 -9.21 31.66
CA ARG A 571 8.12 -10.03 30.87
C ARG A 571 9.55 -9.59 31.02
N ILE A 572 10.43 -10.59 31.09
CA ILE A 572 11.87 -10.40 31.17
C ILE A 572 12.57 -11.36 30.22
N ASN A 573 13.45 -10.82 29.39
CA ASN A 573 14.37 -11.57 28.57
C ASN A 573 15.80 -11.10 28.85
N LEU A 574 16.61 -11.98 29.43
CA LEU A 574 18.03 -11.76 29.71
C LEU A 574 18.89 -12.84 29.04
N ARG A 575 18.38 -13.50 27.99
CA ARG A 575 19.06 -14.62 27.34
C ARG A 575 20.51 -14.29 26.99
N HIS A 576 21.39 -15.25 27.16
CA HIS A 576 22.83 -15.20 26.90
C HIS A 576 23.59 -14.13 27.70
N SER A 577 23.02 -13.63 28.79
CA SER A 577 23.74 -12.76 29.75
C SER A 577 24.67 -13.61 30.61
N GLN A 578 25.83 -13.95 30.07
CA GLN A 578 26.73 -14.95 30.66
C GLN A 578 27.31 -14.54 32.02
N LYS A 579 27.32 -13.25 32.34
CA LYS A 579 27.82 -12.72 33.63
C LYS A 579 26.75 -12.64 34.71
N LEU A 580 25.49 -12.94 34.38
CA LEU A 580 24.37 -12.85 35.31
C LEU A 580 24.52 -13.90 36.41
N LEU A 581 24.58 -13.46 37.67
CA LEU A 581 24.78 -14.30 38.84
C LEU A 581 23.46 -14.62 39.54
N GLU A 582 22.58 -13.63 39.65
CA GLU A 582 21.29 -13.75 40.32
C GLU A 582 20.25 -12.77 39.75
N VAL A 583 18.97 -13.05 40.05
CA VAL A 583 17.81 -12.22 39.66
C VAL A 583 16.80 -12.12 40.81
N ASN A 584 17.29 -11.98 42.04
CA ASN A 584 16.45 -12.05 43.25
C ASN A 584 15.34 -10.99 43.29
N GLU A 585 15.55 -9.89 42.57
CA GLU A 585 14.64 -8.75 42.47
C GLU A 585 13.28 -9.13 41.86
N LEU A 586 13.20 -10.25 41.13
CA LEU A 586 11.96 -10.69 40.47
C LEU A 586 10.92 -11.27 41.45
N SER A 587 11.32 -11.57 42.68
CA SER A 587 10.40 -12.02 43.73
C SER A 587 9.25 -11.04 43.97
N GLU A 588 9.45 -9.73 43.75
CA GLU A 588 8.42 -8.70 43.96
C GLU A 588 7.54 -8.45 42.72
N ALA A 589 7.84 -9.06 41.56
CA ALA A 589 7.14 -8.85 40.30
C ALA A 589 5.84 -9.70 40.20
N ARG A 590 4.81 -9.32 40.98
CA ARG A 590 3.53 -10.08 41.07
C ARG A 590 2.79 -10.29 39.75
N ASN A 591 3.04 -9.45 38.75
CA ASN A 591 2.42 -9.54 37.44
C ASN A 591 3.29 -10.23 36.38
N LEU A 592 4.42 -10.82 36.77
CA LEU A 592 5.34 -11.50 35.87
C LEU A 592 4.69 -12.74 35.25
N GLU A 593 4.75 -12.82 33.92
CA GLU A 593 4.15 -13.85 33.07
C GLU A 593 5.21 -14.72 32.40
N GLN A 594 6.34 -14.13 31.98
CA GLN A 594 7.38 -14.82 31.22
C GLN A 594 8.79 -14.39 31.64
N VAL A 595 9.69 -15.36 31.77
CA VAL A 595 11.10 -15.15 32.08
C VAL A 595 11.96 -15.98 31.11
N ASP A 596 12.94 -15.35 30.46
CA ASP A 596 13.89 -16.03 29.57
C ASP A 596 15.33 -15.79 30.00
N LEU A 597 15.97 -16.87 30.49
CA LEU A 597 17.35 -16.90 30.96
C LEU A 597 18.20 -17.93 30.20
N ARG A 598 17.80 -18.33 28.98
CA ARG A 598 18.59 -19.27 28.16
C ARG A 598 20.02 -18.77 28.00
N GLY A 599 21.03 -19.62 28.10
CA GLY A 599 22.43 -19.23 27.93
C GLY A 599 23.04 -18.40 29.07
N CYS A 600 22.34 -18.16 30.18
CA CYS A 600 22.88 -17.52 31.39
C CYS A 600 23.74 -18.51 32.21
N LYS A 601 24.95 -18.80 31.74
CA LYS A 601 25.80 -19.90 32.24
C LYS A 601 26.31 -19.74 33.69
N ASN A 602 26.44 -18.52 34.19
CA ASN A 602 26.96 -18.25 35.53
C ASN A 602 25.85 -17.98 36.57
N LEU A 603 24.58 -18.18 36.20
CA LEU A 603 23.47 -18.01 37.12
C LEU A 603 23.63 -19.02 38.28
N GLN A 604 23.64 -18.53 39.52
CA GLN A 604 23.88 -19.32 40.73
C GLN A 604 22.60 -19.55 41.54
N SER A 605 21.69 -18.57 41.54
CA SER A 605 20.45 -18.59 42.31
C SER A 605 19.27 -18.07 41.48
N PHE A 606 18.07 -18.47 41.90
CA PHE A 606 16.81 -17.97 41.34
C PHE A 606 15.86 -17.62 42.51
N PRO A 607 15.10 -16.51 42.46
CA PRO A 607 14.24 -16.07 43.56
C PRO A 607 13.11 -17.06 43.85
N ALA A 608 12.71 -17.15 45.12
CA ALA A 608 11.49 -17.86 45.50
C ALA A 608 10.26 -17.14 44.92
N ILE A 609 9.55 -17.83 44.02
CA ILE A 609 8.47 -17.23 43.21
C ILE A 609 7.16 -18.01 43.25
N ARG A 610 6.98 -18.90 44.24
CA ARG A 610 5.74 -19.67 44.44
C ARG A 610 4.46 -18.82 44.46
N HIS A 611 4.55 -17.56 44.87
CA HIS A 611 3.43 -16.62 44.95
C HIS A 611 3.12 -15.89 43.63
N LEU A 612 3.95 -16.04 42.58
CA LEU A 612 3.76 -15.39 41.28
C LEU A 612 2.73 -16.14 40.42
N GLN A 613 1.45 -16.02 40.76
CA GLN A 613 0.35 -16.78 40.15
C GLN A 613 0.16 -16.55 38.64
N LYS A 614 0.64 -15.42 38.10
CA LYS A 614 0.53 -15.08 36.67
C LYS A 614 1.66 -15.64 35.82
N LEU A 615 2.71 -16.19 36.44
CA LEU A 615 3.84 -16.75 35.72
C LEU A 615 3.39 -17.98 34.95
N ARG A 616 3.71 -18.03 33.65
CA ARG A 616 3.31 -19.12 32.75
C ARG A 616 4.50 -19.83 32.12
N LEU A 617 5.59 -19.11 31.87
CA LEU A 617 6.72 -19.64 31.11
C LEU A 617 8.05 -19.16 31.71
N VAL A 618 8.94 -20.10 31.99
CA VAL A 618 10.32 -19.81 32.37
C VAL A 618 11.26 -20.63 31.51
N HIS A 619 12.10 -19.96 30.75
CA HIS A 619 13.24 -20.59 30.08
C HIS A 619 14.49 -20.47 30.94
N LEU A 620 15.12 -21.61 31.22
CA LEU A 620 16.29 -21.72 32.09
C LEU A 620 17.52 -22.16 31.28
N PRO A 621 18.74 -21.79 31.72
CA PRO A 621 19.98 -22.28 31.11
C PRO A 621 20.12 -23.79 31.25
N SER A 622 20.90 -24.43 30.37
CA SER A 622 21.22 -25.86 30.48
C SER A 622 21.87 -26.17 31.83
N PHE A 623 21.28 -27.13 32.57
CA PHE A 623 21.65 -27.60 33.92
C PHE A 623 22.97 -27.05 34.50
N THR A 624 22.89 -25.90 35.16
CA THR A 624 23.91 -25.38 36.06
C THR A 624 23.59 -25.83 37.50
N LYS A 625 24.58 -25.78 38.41
CA LYS A 625 24.46 -26.13 39.84
C LYS A 625 23.58 -25.12 40.62
N ILE A 626 22.42 -24.77 40.10
CA ILE A 626 21.51 -23.76 40.69
C ILE A 626 20.59 -24.43 41.71
N SER A 627 20.44 -23.80 42.87
CA SER A 627 19.32 -24.08 43.78
C SER A 627 18.05 -23.43 43.24
N PHE A 628 17.18 -24.23 42.62
CA PHE A 628 15.89 -23.75 42.16
C PHE A 628 14.85 -23.80 43.30
N PRO A 629 14.13 -22.71 43.60
CA PRO A 629 13.06 -22.71 44.57
C PRO A 629 11.77 -23.32 44.01
N GLU A 630 10.75 -23.44 44.85
CA GLU A 630 9.41 -23.85 44.42
C GLU A 630 8.81 -22.84 43.42
N PHE A 631 8.38 -23.36 42.27
CA PHE A 631 7.61 -22.62 41.27
C PHE A 631 6.10 -22.80 41.49
N PRO A 632 5.25 -21.85 41.03
CA PRO A 632 3.82 -22.06 40.93
C PRO A 632 3.47 -23.31 40.08
N SER A 633 2.40 -24.01 40.44
CA SER A 633 2.01 -25.29 39.82
C SER A 633 1.63 -25.19 38.33
N ASN A 634 1.34 -24.00 37.84
CA ASN A 634 0.89 -23.70 36.48
C ASN A 634 2.00 -23.19 35.53
N VAL A 635 3.27 -23.24 35.95
CA VAL A 635 4.40 -22.74 35.16
C VAL A 635 4.98 -23.82 34.24
N GLU A 636 5.15 -23.50 32.97
CA GLU A 636 5.93 -24.30 32.03
C GLU A 636 7.43 -23.96 32.15
N LEU A 637 8.24 -24.93 32.57
CA LEU A 637 9.70 -24.82 32.63
C LEU A 637 10.34 -25.42 31.38
N LYS A 638 11.17 -24.64 30.69
CA LYS A 638 11.92 -25.08 29.49
C LYS A 638 13.42 -24.92 29.71
N PHE A 639 14.16 -26.02 29.56
CA PHE A 639 15.63 -26.02 29.68
C PHE A 639 16.29 -26.06 28.30
N GLU A 640 17.30 -25.22 28.11
CA GLU A 640 18.12 -25.19 26.88
C GLU A 640 18.77 -26.57 26.63
N GLY A 641 18.61 -27.11 25.40
CA GLY A 641 19.17 -28.40 25.00
C GLY A 641 18.36 -29.65 25.40
N SER A 642 17.21 -29.50 26.07
CA SER A 642 16.31 -30.63 26.35
C SER A 642 15.29 -30.82 25.22
N SER A 643 15.20 -32.03 24.66
CA SER A 643 14.07 -32.44 23.84
C SER A 643 12.83 -32.43 24.73
N ILE A 644 11.95 -31.46 24.50
CA ILE A 644 10.66 -31.18 25.17
C ILE A 644 10.27 -32.27 26.19
N LYS A 645 10.57 -32.03 27.47
CA LYS A 645 9.88 -32.67 28.57
C LYS A 645 9.28 -31.57 29.43
N THR A 646 7.97 -31.43 29.34
CA THR A 646 7.15 -30.70 30.31
C THR A 646 7.38 -31.37 31.66
N ILE A 647 8.23 -30.79 32.52
CA ILE A 647 8.46 -31.31 33.86
C ILE A 647 7.35 -30.71 34.74
N ASN A 648 6.26 -31.46 34.92
CA ASN A 648 5.25 -31.13 35.92
C ASN A 648 5.89 -31.28 37.31
N MET A 649 5.73 -30.28 38.17
CA MET A 649 6.44 -30.08 39.46
C MET A 649 6.38 -31.28 40.43
N GLN A 650 5.52 -32.27 40.20
CA GLN A 650 5.47 -33.50 41.00
C GLN A 650 6.72 -34.39 40.84
N SER A 651 7.47 -34.30 39.74
CA SER A 651 8.62 -35.20 39.52
C SER A 651 9.97 -34.66 40.04
N LEU A 652 10.13 -33.34 40.22
CA LEU A 652 11.38 -32.73 40.70
C LEU A 652 11.65 -32.91 42.20
N PHE A 653 10.58 -33.08 43.00
CA PHE A 653 10.72 -33.29 44.45
C PHE A 653 11.34 -34.63 44.82
N ILE A 654 11.18 -35.66 43.98
CA ILE A 654 11.69 -37.01 44.27
C ILE A 654 13.20 -37.11 43.97
N ASP A 655 13.68 -36.49 42.89
CA ASP A 655 15.09 -36.61 42.49
C ASP A 655 16.06 -35.79 43.35
N ASN A 656 15.62 -34.64 43.90
CA ASN A 656 16.46 -33.84 44.80
C ASN A 656 16.61 -34.46 46.20
N GLN A 657 15.59 -35.17 46.70
CA GLN A 657 15.69 -35.90 47.98
C GLN A 657 16.62 -37.13 47.88
N LEU A 658 16.62 -37.83 46.73
CA LEU A 658 17.47 -39.01 46.52
C LEU A 658 18.97 -38.69 46.38
N LYS A 659 19.35 -37.45 46.02
CA LYS A 659 20.75 -37.02 45.96
C LYS A 659 21.30 -36.53 47.30
N LEU A 660 20.44 -36.01 48.19
CA LEU A 660 20.82 -35.58 49.54
C LEU A 660 21.05 -36.75 50.51
N LEU A 661 20.41 -37.90 50.29
CA LEU A 661 20.62 -39.12 51.10
C LEU A 661 21.90 -39.91 50.80
N LYS A 662 22.73 -39.47 49.83
CA LYS A 662 23.98 -40.17 49.43
C LYS A 662 25.26 -39.50 49.94
N SER A 663 25.16 -38.54 50.86
CA SER A 663 26.31 -37.83 51.41
C SER A 663 26.34 -37.87 52.94
N GLU A 664 26.54 -39.03 53.53
CA GLU A 664 27.10 -39.16 54.88
C GLU A 664 28.32 -40.10 54.83
N PRO A 665 29.47 -39.73 55.42
CA PRO A 665 30.67 -40.58 55.44
C PRO A 665 30.63 -41.55 56.63
N PRO A 666 31.20 -42.77 56.53
CA PRO A 666 31.41 -43.59 57.72
C PRO A 666 32.72 -43.19 58.42
N GLU A 667 32.63 -42.83 59.69
CA GLU A 667 33.77 -42.74 60.62
C GLU A 667 34.09 -44.12 61.25
N PRO A 668 35.27 -44.28 61.89
CA PRO A 668 36.15 -45.42 61.65
C PRO A 668 36.01 -46.54 62.69
N SER A 669 36.36 -47.78 62.30
CA SER A 669 36.60 -48.87 63.23
C SER A 669 38.03 -49.39 63.11
N SER A 670 38.58 -49.60 64.29
CA SER A 670 39.93 -49.96 64.69
C SER A 670 40.23 -51.47 64.61
N GLN A 671 41.53 -51.79 64.69
CA GLN A 671 42.18 -53.10 64.98
C GLN A 671 42.24 -54.09 63.79
N GLU A 672 43.32 -54.84 63.53
CA GLU A 672 44.50 -55.22 64.32
C GLU A 672 45.58 -55.88 63.41
N ARG A 673 46.83 -55.82 63.90
CA ARG A 673 48.10 -56.47 63.48
C ARG A 673 48.90 -55.90 62.31
#